data_AF-A0A7C6QHW1-F1
#
_entry.id   AF-A0A7C6QHW1-F1
#
_cell.length_a   1.000
_cell.length_b   1.000
_cell.length_c   1.000
_cell.angle_alpha   90.00
_cell.angle_beta   90.00
_cell.angle_gamma   90.00
#
_symmetry.space_group_name_H-M   'P 1'
#
loop_
_entity.id
_entity.type
_entity.pdbx_description
1 polymer ?
#
loop_
_entity_poly.entity_id
_entity_poly.type
_entity_poly.pdbx_seq_one_letter_code
_entity_poly.pdbx_strand_id
1 'polypeptide(L)'
;MADGVAWGRPALAYTWYKPVIRPAGRNQNRWETVPDMTARLISNGAVIGEQMVEYSFTIHESPIRFASVIPHTWPDLESWLERIKGWSGVQVGTAGSTVLGHRIPMIDISAGRPEAAAGEKVRIFLMAGQHPAETESRYVLQYLVESILKQPDLLDRFTFKIVPMVNVDGVVSGRSYTNIRDINLNTAWHEAEEETAQPEISSLYRQIKDFRPHLLVDMHSGAFPFVCRFSYAMNEAERQMLEVEIRKALHELPFGHMLPAAERSVDVLWNKGLVKAAFVLEVSRLPNDLSWYERQAAELLRLITGFAARLAGGRLISSSRPVAYRFSLPHFGERLPAFYYHHDLTVTKSEIVNLEVNGIPAPSGLYDIYLEQSGEEADRIGKLAVQPGQWLDIDPGAGGGHRLILPGYHLANQRLTIDFCTNRAEGPLPAGSVLLVPAGREPGDCEIVEYTAYRRDTELQRRPFYQNWPRLLERVAATDIEVASPEVASFQAMWEDMVDYAAQRQVLDPVDPHYGAIYSDEDKYSFRDAACAAVAFMQRFHKERSAEWKNRARLALDYAYRGQQFTADPEVLGGIGEMGMLGSKGRYRRIYEKPSGISGVDTGIIACHAVRALELGLTVEDQDIEALRHIAVWFQNNEYRLCQLRHHQGAVTDCQNSNAIGAAALTLISQFLQAQGVFVPGAWWAIARRTVMHVLDGQEAIGEWPYIFGQIGRGQKYHYQSIPDQGMLIHHLLLCRADEEFARLINESGCLPRLAYWYLLTSRFVEEGDITLDYEEAPGTGLGFSCFTWCRFMACAAIAAMLPEIGNRDFWWRFVFSQLQFIQRKLYKPGTGRAPVLPSVVPLTLHSWIQALEWNAVLLYDTLANLSKNDPGR
;
A
#
# COMPACT_ATOMS: atom_id res chain seq x y z
N MET A 1 51.53 14.59 -26.58
CA MET A 1 51.08 14.70 -25.18
C MET A 1 50.37 16.04 -25.06
N ALA A 2 49.07 16.17 -24.81
CA ALA A 2 47.95 15.21 -24.83
C ALA A 2 46.70 15.99 -25.31
N ASP A 3 45.54 15.43 -25.67
CA ASP A 3 45.05 14.05 -25.56
C ASP A 3 44.47 13.57 -26.93
N GLY A 4 43.75 12.45 -27.13
CA GLY A 4 43.12 11.45 -26.25
C GLY A 4 41.71 11.02 -26.69
N VAL A 5 41.22 11.48 -27.85
CA VAL A 5 39.91 11.06 -28.39
C VAL A 5 40.01 9.69 -29.07
N ALA A 6 39.88 8.64 -28.27
CA ALA A 6 39.82 7.27 -28.76
C ALA A 6 38.47 6.98 -29.44
N TRP A 7 38.43 7.02 -30.77
CA TRP A 7 37.34 6.42 -31.59
C TRP A 7 37.39 4.88 -31.59
N GLY A 8 37.58 4.30 -30.40
CA GLY A 8 37.76 2.87 -30.20
C GLY A 8 36.49 2.17 -29.71
N ARG A 9 36.06 1.14 -30.44
CA ARG A 9 34.99 0.16 -30.14
C ARG A 9 33.55 0.54 -30.57
N PRO A 10 33.21 0.41 -31.87
CA PRO A 10 31.83 0.17 -32.31
C PRO A 10 31.19 -1.08 -31.67
N ALA A 11 32.03 -2.07 -31.31
CA ALA A 11 31.66 -3.39 -30.81
C ALA A 11 30.75 -3.40 -29.57
N LEU A 12 30.91 -2.43 -28.66
CA LEU A 12 30.15 -2.41 -27.41
C LEU A 12 28.71 -1.92 -27.59
N ALA A 13 28.41 -1.12 -28.63
CA ALA A 13 27.09 -0.53 -28.81
C ALA A 13 25.98 -1.59 -28.99
N TYR A 14 26.30 -2.72 -29.64
CA TYR A 14 25.34 -3.78 -29.92
C TYR A 14 25.11 -4.75 -28.76
N THR A 15 26.04 -4.86 -27.80
CA THR A 15 25.88 -5.72 -26.61
C THR A 15 24.98 -5.12 -25.51
N TRP A 16 24.56 -3.85 -25.64
CA TRP A 16 23.62 -3.21 -24.70
C TRP A 16 22.15 -3.44 -25.02
N TYR A 17 21.83 -3.85 -26.25
CA TYR A 17 20.50 -4.36 -26.55
C TYR A 17 20.36 -5.70 -25.82
N LYS A 18 19.45 -5.75 -24.85
CA LYS A 18 18.77 -7.00 -24.49
C LYS A 18 17.54 -7.09 -25.39
N PRO A 19 17.55 -7.93 -26.43
CA PRO A 19 16.35 -8.23 -27.19
C PRO A 19 15.16 -8.57 -26.29
N VAL A 20 13.97 -8.18 -26.73
CA VAL A 20 12.72 -8.53 -26.09
C VAL A 20 12.07 -9.73 -26.76
N ILE A 21 11.36 -10.51 -25.96
CA ILE A 21 10.43 -11.52 -26.48
C ILE A 21 8.99 -11.12 -26.23
N ARG A 22 8.09 -11.73 -27.00
CA ARG A 22 6.65 -11.75 -26.72
C ARG A 22 6.10 -13.16 -26.99
N PRO A 23 5.66 -13.89 -25.96
CA PRO A 23 4.95 -15.17 -26.12
C PRO A 23 3.65 -14.99 -26.91
N ALA A 24 3.27 -15.97 -27.72
CA ALA A 24 2.03 -15.91 -28.51
C ALA A 24 0.78 -16.50 -27.82
N GLY A 25 0.95 -17.22 -26.70
CA GLY A 25 -0.08 -18.12 -26.14
C GLY A 25 -0.96 -17.57 -25.00
N ARG A 26 -0.69 -16.38 -24.47
CA ARG A 26 -1.46 -15.77 -23.36
C ARG A 26 -2.05 -14.42 -23.77
N ASN A 27 -3.10 -13.97 -23.05
CA ASN A 27 -3.75 -12.65 -23.18
C ASN A 27 -2.84 -11.45 -22.80
N GLN A 28 -1.52 -11.58 -22.92
CA GLN A 28 -0.54 -10.57 -22.54
C GLN A 28 0.10 -10.00 -23.80
N ASN A 29 -0.37 -8.82 -24.22
CA ASN A 29 0.24 -8.02 -25.31
C ASN A 29 1.60 -7.40 -24.91
N ARG A 30 2.27 -7.93 -23.89
CA ARG A 30 3.46 -7.34 -23.27
C ARG A 30 4.74 -7.91 -23.90
N TRP A 31 5.67 -7.02 -24.22
CA TRP A 31 7.06 -7.40 -24.50
C TRP A 31 7.84 -7.46 -23.19
N GLU A 32 8.71 -8.45 -23.06
CA GLU A 32 9.48 -8.69 -21.83
C GLU A 32 10.96 -8.95 -22.13
N THR A 33 11.80 -8.55 -21.18
CA THR A 33 13.22 -8.92 -21.16
C THR A 33 13.37 -10.32 -20.58
N VAL A 34 14.17 -11.14 -21.24
CA VAL A 34 14.41 -12.52 -20.80
C VAL A 34 15.54 -12.53 -19.76
N PRO A 35 15.29 -12.95 -18.50
CA PRO A 35 16.27 -12.82 -17.42
C PRO A 35 17.56 -13.62 -17.64
N ASP A 36 17.46 -14.82 -18.25
CA ASP A 36 18.58 -15.72 -18.57
C ASP A 36 19.24 -15.43 -19.92
N MET A 37 18.81 -14.39 -20.65
CA MET A 37 19.40 -14.07 -21.95
C MET A 37 20.83 -13.55 -21.81
N THR A 38 21.74 -14.27 -22.46
CA THR A 38 23.14 -13.92 -22.63
C THR A 38 23.41 -13.50 -24.08
N ALA A 39 24.33 -12.56 -24.27
CA ALA A 39 24.79 -12.12 -25.58
C ALA A 39 26.32 -12.18 -25.61
N ARG A 40 26.90 -12.80 -26.65
CA ARG A 40 28.36 -12.86 -26.83
C ARG A 40 28.78 -12.47 -28.25
N LEU A 41 29.85 -11.69 -28.33
CA LEU A 41 30.54 -11.40 -29.59
C LEU A 41 31.34 -12.63 -30.03
N ILE A 42 31.11 -13.09 -31.25
CA ILE A 42 31.83 -14.19 -31.89
C ILE A 42 32.66 -13.62 -33.05
N SER A 43 33.98 -13.75 -32.94
CA SER A 43 34.89 -13.46 -34.04
C SER A 43 35.10 -14.72 -34.89
N ASN A 44 34.42 -14.81 -36.02
CA ASN A 44 34.82 -15.77 -37.06
C ASN A 44 36.14 -15.27 -37.68
N GLY A 45 37.25 -15.96 -37.40
CA GLY A 45 38.61 -15.59 -37.81
C GLY A 45 38.91 -15.71 -39.31
N ALA A 46 37.93 -15.44 -40.17
CA ALA A 46 38.00 -15.57 -41.63
C ALA A 46 37.80 -14.25 -42.40
N VAL A 47 37.24 -13.21 -41.78
CA VAL A 47 37.03 -11.89 -42.43
C VAL A 47 37.35 -10.76 -41.46
N ILE A 48 38.25 -9.85 -41.85
CA ILE A 48 38.54 -8.62 -41.10
C ILE A 48 37.39 -7.64 -41.33
N GLY A 49 36.50 -7.50 -40.35
CA GLY A 49 35.48 -6.44 -40.32
C GLY A 49 34.12 -6.86 -39.77
N GLU A 50 33.75 -8.14 -39.89
CA GLU A 50 32.46 -8.63 -39.41
C GLU A 50 32.54 -9.14 -37.96
N GLN A 51 31.70 -8.60 -37.09
CA GLN A 51 31.49 -9.08 -35.74
C GLN A 51 30.09 -9.68 -35.63
N MET A 52 29.99 -10.97 -35.29
CA MET A 52 28.70 -11.59 -35.02
C MET A 52 28.34 -11.45 -33.54
N VAL A 53 27.06 -11.25 -33.23
CA VAL A 53 26.52 -11.33 -31.87
C VAL A 53 25.60 -12.54 -31.80
N GLU A 54 25.92 -13.48 -30.93
CA GLU A 54 25.08 -14.64 -30.64
C GLU A 54 24.29 -14.39 -29.34
N TYR A 55 22.98 -14.58 -29.39
CA TYR A 55 22.08 -14.51 -28.24
C TYR A 55 21.67 -15.93 -27.84
N SER A 56 21.81 -16.26 -26.55
CA SER A 56 21.41 -17.56 -25.98
C SER A 56 20.47 -17.35 -24.80
N PHE A 57 19.29 -17.98 -24.84
CA PHE A 57 18.23 -17.87 -23.82
C PHE A 57 17.26 -19.06 -23.89
N THR A 58 16.53 -19.32 -22.81
CA THR A 58 15.56 -20.43 -22.72
C THR A 58 14.17 -20.01 -23.19
N ILE A 59 13.54 -20.85 -24.02
CA ILE A 59 12.14 -20.63 -24.46
C ILE A 59 11.22 -21.51 -23.62
N HIS A 60 10.45 -20.90 -22.72
CA HIS A 60 9.49 -21.60 -21.86
C HIS A 60 8.10 -21.77 -22.50
N GLU A 61 7.71 -20.90 -23.43
CA GLU A 61 6.45 -20.96 -24.18
C GLU A 61 6.71 -20.68 -25.67
N SER A 62 6.01 -21.37 -26.58
CA SER A 62 6.23 -21.28 -28.02
C SER A 62 4.90 -21.20 -28.78
N PRO A 63 4.79 -20.41 -29.86
CA PRO A 63 5.83 -19.59 -30.48
C PRO A 63 6.09 -18.26 -29.75
N ILE A 64 7.30 -17.74 -29.93
CA ILE A 64 7.69 -16.38 -29.50
C ILE A 64 7.91 -15.46 -30.70
N ARG A 65 7.81 -14.15 -30.47
CA ARG A 65 8.42 -13.12 -31.32
C ARG A 65 9.67 -12.59 -30.63
N PHE A 66 10.67 -12.19 -31.40
CA PHE A 66 11.95 -11.64 -30.92
C PHE A 66 12.23 -10.32 -31.64
N ALA A 67 12.66 -9.29 -30.91
CA ALA A 67 13.01 -7.98 -31.47
C ALA A 67 14.16 -7.32 -30.69
N SER A 68 14.96 -6.48 -31.36
CA SER A 68 16.11 -5.77 -30.74
C SER A 68 15.71 -4.76 -29.67
N VAL A 69 14.53 -4.15 -29.83
CA VAL A 69 13.87 -3.18 -28.94
C VAL A 69 12.36 -3.43 -28.98
N ILE A 70 11.59 -2.91 -28.03
CA ILE A 70 10.12 -2.98 -28.05
C ILE A 70 9.60 -2.30 -29.34
N PRO A 71 8.98 -3.04 -30.28
CA PRO A 71 8.51 -2.45 -31.52
C PRO A 71 7.28 -1.56 -31.30
N HIS A 72 7.43 -0.27 -31.61
CA HIS A 72 6.29 0.61 -31.83
C HIS A 72 5.77 0.37 -33.26
N THR A 73 4.75 -0.46 -33.43
CA THR A 73 4.27 -0.84 -34.78
C THR A 73 3.27 0.17 -35.36
N TRP A 74 2.95 0.04 -36.65
CA TRP A 74 1.92 0.85 -37.29
C TRP A 74 0.52 0.62 -36.66
N PRO A 75 0.04 -0.63 -36.43
CA PRO A 75 -1.20 -0.87 -35.70
C PRO A 75 -1.23 -0.33 -34.26
N ASP A 76 -0.10 -0.33 -33.54
CA ASP A 76 -0.03 0.29 -32.21
C ASP A 76 -0.27 1.80 -32.29
N LEU A 77 0.32 2.46 -33.30
CA LEU A 77 0.12 3.87 -33.57
C LEU A 77 -1.33 4.18 -33.97
N GLU A 78 -1.93 3.43 -34.90
CA GLU A 78 -3.33 3.65 -35.30
C GLU A 78 -4.29 3.47 -34.11
N SER A 79 -4.07 2.46 -33.27
CA SER A 79 -4.84 2.23 -32.05
C SER A 79 -4.71 3.39 -31.05
N TRP A 80 -3.52 3.96 -30.92
CA TRP A 80 -3.28 5.15 -30.09
C TRP A 80 -3.95 6.41 -30.66
N LEU A 81 -3.84 6.64 -31.97
CA LEU A 81 -4.41 7.80 -32.64
C LEU A 81 -5.94 7.83 -32.51
N GLU A 82 -6.62 6.70 -32.72
CA GLU A 82 -8.09 6.62 -32.51
C GLU A 82 -8.47 6.82 -31.04
N ARG A 83 -7.63 6.42 -30.06
CA ARG A 83 -7.87 6.70 -28.63
C ARG A 83 -7.81 8.19 -28.30
N ILE A 84 -6.83 8.94 -28.82
CA ILE A 84 -6.66 10.36 -28.49
C ILE A 84 -7.57 11.29 -29.31
N LYS A 85 -8.09 10.82 -30.45
CA LYS A 85 -8.99 11.58 -31.35
C LYS A 85 -10.30 12.04 -30.70
N GLY A 86 -10.74 11.38 -29.62
CA GLY A 86 -11.89 11.80 -28.82
C GLY A 86 -11.58 12.86 -27.75
N TRP A 87 -10.33 13.29 -27.61
CA TRP A 87 -9.91 14.20 -26.52
C TRP A 87 -10.06 15.66 -26.94
N SER A 88 -10.36 16.54 -25.97
CA SER A 88 -10.62 17.96 -26.24
C SER A 88 -9.39 18.65 -26.84
N GLY A 89 -9.59 19.43 -27.91
CA GLY A 89 -8.54 20.18 -28.58
C GLY A 89 -7.64 19.37 -29.53
N VAL A 90 -7.91 18.07 -29.73
CA VAL A 90 -7.16 17.20 -30.65
C VAL A 90 -7.84 17.12 -32.01
N GLN A 91 -7.06 17.26 -33.09
CA GLN A 91 -7.46 16.85 -34.44
C GLN A 91 -6.42 15.89 -35.01
N VAL A 92 -6.86 14.70 -35.41
CA VAL A 92 -6.01 13.70 -36.07
C VAL A 92 -6.27 13.75 -37.58
N GLY A 93 -5.23 14.03 -38.35
CA GLY A 93 -5.25 14.10 -39.81
C GLY A 93 -4.02 13.44 -40.42
N THR A 94 -3.60 13.95 -41.58
CA THR A 94 -2.42 13.44 -42.29
C THR A 94 -1.58 14.57 -42.88
N ALA A 95 -0.26 14.45 -42.79
CA ALA A 95 0.68 15.36 -43.44
C ALA A 95 0.84 15.05 -44.94
N GLY A 96 0.54 13.82 -45.36
CA GLY A 96 0.82 13.33 -46.71
C GLY A 96 0.79 11.81 -46.84
N SER A 97 1.39 11.31 -47.91
CA SER A 97 1.55 9.88 -48.17
C SER A 97 3.02 9.53 -48.34
N THR A 98 3.39 8.32 -47.94
CA THR A 98 4.70 7.73 -48.19
C THR A 98 4.84 7.22 -49.64
N VAL A 99 6.01 6.70 -50.00
CA VAL A 99 6.27 6.08 -51.32
C VAL A 99 5.29 4.94 -51.67
N LEU A 100 4.91 4.10 -50.70
CA LEU A 100 3.91 3.02 -50.87
C LEU A 100 2.46 3.48 -50.66
N GLY A 101 2.23 4.78 -50.39
CA GLY A 101 0.89 5.34 -50.22
C GLY A 101 0.31 5.22 -48.81
N HIS A 102 1.08 4.79 -47.80
CA HIS A 102 0.62 4.86 -46.41
C HIS A 102 0.45 6.32 -45.98
N ARG A 103 -0.57 6.60 -45.16
CA ARG A 103 -0.82 7.95 -44.62
C ARG A 103 0.25 8.28 -43.58
N ILE A 104 0.87 9.44 -43.70
CA ILE A 104 1.77 9.98 -42.68
C ILE A 104 0.87 10.70 -41.65
N PRO A 105 0.71 10.19 -40.43
CA PRO A 105 -0.24 10.74 -39.46
C PRO A 105 0.25 12.08 -38.93
N MET A 106 -0.68 13.00 -38.68
CA MET A 106 -0.41 14.29 -38.07
C MET A 106 -1.47 14.60 -37.01
N ILE A 107 -1.03 15.14 -35.88
CA ILE A 107 -1.88 15.53 -34.76
C ILE A 107 -1.75 17.04 -34.59
N ASP A 108 -2.85 17.76 -34.72
CA ASP A 108 -2.94 19.18 -34.41
C ASP A 108 -3.58 19.32 -33.02
N ILE A 109 -2.90 19.99 -32.08
CA ILE A 109 -3.40 20.23 -30.72
C ILE A 109 -3.49 21.73 -30.47
N SER A 110 -4.72 22.19 -30.19
CA SER A 110 -5.02 23.59 -29.87
C SER A 110 -6.28 23.70 -29.00
N ALA A 111 -6.34 24.69 -28.11
CA ALA A 111 -7.61 25.08 -27.54
C ALA A 111 -8.46 25.68 -28.68
N GLY A 112 -9.55 25.00 -29.06
CA GLY A 112 -10.35 25.18 -30.29
C GLY A 112 -11.08 26.53 -30.42
N ARG A 113 -10.34 27.62 -30.30
CA ARG A 113 -10.74 29.00 -30.59
C ARG A 113 -10.06 29.41 -31.91
N PRO A 114 -10.75 30.11 -32.82
CA PRO A 114 -10.10 30.62 -34.02
C PRO A 114 -8.96 31.58 -33.67
N GLU A 115 -7.86 31.52 -34.43
CA GLU A 115 -6.63 32.31 -34.19
C GLU A 115 -6.87 33.82 -34.09
N ALA A 116 -7.93 34.33 -34.72
CA ALA A 116 -8.31 35.74 -34.65
C ALA A 116 -8.73 36.25 -33.25
N ALA A 117 -8.95 35.37 -32.26
CA ALA A 117 -9.50 35.73 -30.95
C ALA A 117 -8.51 35.60 -29.77
N ALA A 118 -7.29 35.13 -30.00
CA ALA A 118 -6.23 35.07 -29.00
C ALA A 118 -4.95 35.67 -29.59
N GLY A 119 -4.13 36.33 -28.77
CA GLY A 119 -2.81 36.81 -29.20
C GLY A 119 -1.95 35.67 -29.75
N GLU A 120 -0.98 35.99 -30.61
CA GLU A 120 -0.21 35.00 -31.39
C GLU A 120 0.39 33.91 -30.49
N LYS A 121 -0.20 32.70 -30.57
CA LYS A 121 0.24 31.54 -29.79
C LYS A 121 1.59 31.05 -30.27
N VAL A 122 2.38 30.51 -29.36
CA VAL A 122 3.69 29.96 -29.68
C VAL A 122 3.51 28.61 -30.38
N ARG A 123 3.60 28.64 -31.72
CA ARG A 123 3.57 27.48 -32.61
C ARG A 123 4.79 26.57 -32.40
N ILE A 124 4.57 25.30 -32.09
CA ILE A 124 5.60 24.26 -31.87
C ILE A 124 5.34 23.08 -32.82
N PHE A 125 6.38 22.61 -33.51
CA PHE A 125 6.32 21.44 -34.39
C PHE A 125 7.19 20.31 -33.82
N LEU A 126 6.62 19.12 -33.64
CA LEU A 126 7.30 17.94 -33.08
C LEU A 126 7.24 16.80 -34.09
N MET A 127 8.33 16.08 -34.32
CA MET A 127 8.32 14.89 -35.18
C MET A 127 9.22 13.78 -34.67
N ALA A 128 8.89 12.53 -35.01
CA ALA A 128 9.71 11.35 -34.72
C ALA A 128 9.63 10.30 -35.83
N GLY A 129 10.59 9.37 -35.84
CA GLY A 129 10.54 8.21 -36.74
C GLY A 129 10.89 8.50 -38.20
N GLN A 130 11.83 9.42 -38.46
CA GLN A 130 12.49 9.50 -39.77
C GLN A 130 13.33 8.24 -40.05
N HIS A 131 14.03 7.73 -39.02
CA HIS A 131 14.69 6.42 -39.03
C HIS A 131 13.73 5.38 -38.41
N PRO A 132 13.33 4.31 -39.14
CA PRO A 132 12.28 3.41 -38.66
C PRO A 132 12.60 2.61 -37.39
N ALA A 133 13.85 2.16 -37.19
CA ALA A 133 14.22 1.37 -36.01
C ALA A 133 14.34 2.19 -34.72
N GLU A 134 14.24 3.51 -34.79
CA GLU A 134 14.20 4.39 -33.62
C GLU A 134 12.78 4.38 -33.04
N THR A 135 12.52 3.39 -32.19
CA THR A 135 11.22 3.16 -31.53
C THR A 135 11.02 4.05 -30.30
N GLU A 136 12.12 4.35 -29.61
CA GLU A 136 12.14 5.00 -28.31
C GLU A 136 11.67 6.44 -28.42
N SER A 137 12.16 7.19 -29.43
CA SER A 137 11.69 8.55 -29.69
C SER A 137 10.19 8.64 -30.03
N ARG A 138 9.62 7.57 -30.61
CA ARG A 138 8.19 7.49 -30.92
C ARG A 138 7.34 7.23 -29.67
N TYR A 139 7.80 6.35 -28.77
CA TYR A 139 7.19 6.19 -27.44
C TYR A 139 7.27 7.47 -26.60
N VAL A 140 8.45 8.12 -26.54
CA VAL A 140 8.63 9.38 -25.82
C VAL A 140 7.72 10.47 -26.37
N LEU A 141 7.60 10.61 -27.70
CA LEU A 141 6.69 11.57 -28.32
C LEU A 141 5.21 11.25 -28.04
N GLN A 142 4.82 9.97 -28.04
CA GLN A 142 3.48 9.54 -27.64
C GLN A 142 3.16 9.95 -26.19
N TYR A 143 4.04 9.67 -25.23
CA TYR A 143 3.85 10.07 -23.83
C TYR A 143 3.88 11.59 -23.64
N LEU A 144 4.66 12.30 -24.46
CA LEU A 144 4.73 13.76 -24.44
C LEU A 144 3.40 14.38 -24.91
N VAL A 145 2.79 13.84 -25.96
CA VAL A 145 1.43 14.22 -26.41
C VAL A 145 0.40 13.97 -25.31
N GLU A 146 0.44 12.81 -24.64
CA GLU A 146 -0.48 12.53 -23.53
C GLU A 146 -0.25 13.49 -22.35
N SER A 147 0.99 13.93 -22.11
CA SER A 147 1.32 14.90 -21.05
C SER A 147 0.92 16.33 -21.40
N ILE A 148 0.95 16.73 -22.68
CA ILE A 148 0.36 17.99 -23.16
C ILE A 148 -1.16 17.98 -22.89
N LEU A 149 -1.84 16.90 -23.25
CA LEU A 149 -3.30 16.83 -23.14
C LEU A 149 -3.83 16.75 -21.69
N LYS A 150 -2.98 16.36 -20.74
CA LYS A 150 -3.25 16.44 -19.29
C LYS A 150 -3.11 17.88 -18.73
N GLN A 151 -2.54 18.83 -19.49
CA GLN A 151 -2.25 20.21 -19.07
C GLN A 151 -2.92 21.23 -20.02
N PRO A 152 -4.24 21.45 -19.91
CA PRO A 152 -5.00 22.28 -20.85
C PRO A 152 -4.59 23.77 -20.84
N ASP A 153 -3.95 24.25 -19.77
CA ASP A 153 -3.39 25.60 -19.65
C ASP A 153 -2.23 25.87 -20.63
N LEU A 154 -1.52 24.82 -21.07
CA LEU A 154 -0.54 24.93 -22.15
C LEU A 154 -1.22 25.35 -23.46
N LEU A 155 -2.46 24.92 -23.70
CA LEU A 155 -3.17 25.17 -24.96
C LEU A 155 -3.70 26.61 -25.11
N ASP A 156 -3.68 27.41 -24.03
CA ASP A 156 -3.89 28.86 -24.12
C ASP A 156 -2.67 29.59 -24.68
N ARG A 157 -1.47 29.02 -24.53
CA ARG A 157 -0.18 29.66 -24.84
C ARG A 157 0.52 29.08 -26.07
N PHE A 158 0.29 27.79 -26.34
CA PHE A 158 0.96 27.01 -27.37
C PHE A 158 -0.06 26.43 -28.36
N THR A 159 0.42 26.18 -29.58
CA THR A 159 -0.28 25.36 -30.58
C THR A 159 0.71 24.36 -31.12
N PHE A 160 0.34 23.07 -31.13
CA PHE A 160 1.25 21.99 -31.50
C PHE A 160 0.82 21.34 -32.82
N LYS A 161 1.79 21.10 -33.70
CA LYS A 161 1.69 20.11 -34.79
C LYS A 161 2.65 18.97 -34.48
N ILE A 162 2.15 17.74 -34.45
CA ILE A 162 2.95 16.54 -34.13
C ILE A 162 2.87 15.51 -35.27
N VAL A 163 4.01 15.01 -35.74
CA VAL A 163 4.12 13.87 -36.67
C VAL A 163 4.77 12.68 -35.94
N PRO A 164 4.00 11.73 -35.38
CA PRO A 164 4.53 10.68 -34.51
C PRO A 164 5.30 9.57 -35.26
N MET A 165 5.16 9.49 -36.58
CA MET A 165 5.89 8.53 -37.42
C MET A 165 6.00 9.08 -38.85
N VAL A 166 7.19 9.57 -39.23
CA VAL A 166 7.45 10.08 -40.60
C VAL A 166 7.55 8.93 -41.60
N ASN A 167 8.38 7.91 -41.31
CA ASN A 167 8.77 6.86 -42.25
C ASN A 167 7.91 5.59 -42.08
N VAL A 168 6.61 5.69 -42.36
CA VAL A 168 5.66 4.57 -42.16
C VAL A 168 6.05 3.34 -42.99
N ASP A 169 6.47 3.50 -44.24
CA ASP A 169 6.91 2.39 -45.10
C ASP A 169 8.09 1.65 -44.53
N GLY A 170 9.09 2.38 -44.02
CA GLY A 170 10.26 1.79 -43.41
C GLY A 170 9.92 1.03 -42.14
N VAL A 171 8.96 1.51 -41.33
CA VAL A 171 8.49 0.81 -40.11
C VAL A 171 7.75 -0.47 -40.48
N VAL A 172 6.80 -0.40 -41.42
CA VAL A 172 6.05 -1.57 -41.91
C VAL A 172 6.98 -2.62 -42.55
N SER A 173 8.04 -2.18 -43.22
CA SER A 173 9.01 -3.05 -43.89
C SER A 173 10.16 -3.54 -42.99
N GLY A 174 10.19 -3.15 -41.71
CA GLY A 174 11.27 -3.54 -40.79
C GLY A 174 12.66 -2.98 -41.13
N ARG A 175 12.73 -1.84 -41.84
CA ARG A 175 13.99 -1.15 -42.15
C ARG A 175 14.60 -0.52 -40.89
N SER A 176 15.88 -0.13 -40.95
CA SER A 176 16.58 0.49 -39.81
C SER A 176 16.65 2.02 -39.91
N TYR A 177 17.24 2.52 -41.00
CA TYR A 177 17.69 3.92 -41.12
C TYR A 177 17.15 4.65 -42.36
N THR A 178 16.60 3.92 -43.34
CA THR A 178 16.17 4.44 -44.65
C THR A 178 14.67 4.23 -44.91
N ASN A 179 14.11 5.00 -45.84
CA ASN A 179 12.78 4.72 -46.42
C ASN A 179 12.85 3.53 -47.39
N ILE A 180 11.72 3.20 -48.04
CA ILE A 180 11.63 2.06 -48.95
C ILE A 180 12.53 2.17 -50.21
N ARG A 181 13.00 3.38 -50.53
CA ARG A 181 13.91 3.69 -51.65
C ARG A 181 15.39 3.79 -51.23
N ASP A 182 15.73 3.28 -50.05
CA ASP A 182 17.09 3.31 -49.48
C ASP A 182 17.64 4.72 -49.21
N ILE A 183 16.77 5.72 -49.10
CA ILE A 183 17.14 7.11 -48.80
C ILE A 183 17.00 7.38 -47.31
N ASN A 184 18.03 8.00 -46.72
CA ASN A 184 17.95 8.57 -45.37
C ASN A 184 17.13 9.86 -45.42
N LEU A 185 15.95 9.83 -44.78
CA LEU A 185 15.05 10.98 -44.75
C LEU A 185 15.65 12.19 -44.03
N ASN A 186 16.47 11.99 -42.99
CA ASN A 186 16.99 13.11 -42.20
C ASN A 186 18.04 13.98 -42.95
N THR A 187 18.65 13.45 -44.02
CA THR A 187 19.58 14.20 -44.88
C THR A 187 18.95 14.67 -46.19
N ALA A 188 17.75 14.19 -46.55
CA ALA A 188 17.08 14.50 -47.82
C ALA A 188 16.33 15.86 -47.84
N TRP A 189 16.46 16.68 -46.80
CA TRP A 189 15.69 17.92 -46.66
C TRP A 189 16.12 19.06 -47.60
N HIS A 190 17.34 19.01 -48.14
CA HIS A 190 17.81 19.99 -49.14
C HIS A 190 16.97 19.94 -50.43
N GLU A 191 16.58 18.72 -50.84
CA GLU A 191 15.80 18.41 -52.05
C GLU A 191 14.29 18.62 -51.85
N ALA A 192 13.82 19.08 -50.67
CA ALA A 192 12.40 19.06 -50.27
C ALA A 192 11.42 19.85 -51.17
N GLU A 193 11.94 20.74 -52.04
CA GLU A 193 11.16 21.53 -53.01
C GLU A 193 11.33 21.03 -54.45
N GLU A 194 12.13 19.98 -54.69
CA GLU A 194 12.36 19.39 -56.01
C GLU A 194 11.25 18.39 -56.39
N GLU A 195 11.04 18.18 -57.69
CA GLU A 195 10.09 17.17 -58.19
C GLU A 195 10.53 15.73 -57.85
N THR A 196 11.83 15.53 -57.65
CA THR A 196 12.50 14.29 -57.23
C THR A 196 12.43 14.02 -55.71
N ALA A 197 11.92 14.97 -54.91
CA ALA A 197 11.86 14.87 -53.47
C ALA A 197 11.18 13.58 -52.97
N GLN A 198 11.62 13.08 -51.82
CA GLN A 198 10.90 12.01 -51.14
C GLN A 198 9.52 12.51 -50.71
N PRO A 199 8.43 11.74 -50.95
CA PRO A 199 7.07 12.20 -50.69
C PRO A 199 6.83 12.46 -49.20
N GLU A 200 7.53 11.75 -48.31
CA GLU A 200 7.52 12.02 -46.87
C GLU A 200 8.03 13.44 -46.55
N ILE A 201 9.17 13.81 -47.15
CA ILE A 201 9.85 15.09 -46.91
C ILE A 201 9.07 16.23 -47.55
N SER A 202 8.67 16.12 -48.82
CA SER A 202 7.95 17.20 -49.51
C SER A 202 6.58 17.50 -48.89
N SER A 203 5.95 16.52 -48.23
CA SER A 203 4.71 16.73 -47.48
C SER A 203 4.92 17.37 -46.13
N LEU A 204 5.90 16.92 -45.32
CA LEU A 204 6.24 17.60 -44.06
C LEU A 204 6.74 19.02 -44.29
N TYR A 205 7.57 19.23 -45.33
CA TYR A 205 8.09 20.55 -45.69
C TYR A 205 6.97 21.55 -45.99
N ARG A 206 5.92 21.15 -46.71
CA ARG A 206 4.70 21.97 -46.91
C ARG A 206 4.01 22.29 -45.58
N GLN A 207 3.75 21.29 -44.73
CA GLN A 207 3.14 21.52 -43.41
C GLN A 207 3.95 22.51 -42.54
N ILE A 208 5.28 22.43 -42.56
CA ILE A 208 6.17 23.32 -41.81
C ILE A 208 6.21 24.74 -42.42
N LYS A 209 6.24 24.84 -43.76
CA LYS A 209 6.23 26.10 -44.51
C LYS A 209 4.93 26.89 -44.32
N ASP A 210 3.80 26.18 -44.20
CA ASP A 210 2.48 26.74 -43.93
C ASP A 210 2.31 27.10 -42.45
N PHE A 211 2.76 26.24 -41.52
CA PHE A 211 2.60 26.45 -40.07
C PHE A 211 3.60 27.44 -39.44
N ARG A 212 4.79 27.62 -40.03
CA ARG A 212 5.84 28.55 -39.54
C ARG A 212 6.08 28.45 -38.01
N PRO A 213 6.53 27.29 -37.50
CA PRO A 213 6.72 27.09 -36.07
C PRO A 213 7.85 27.97 -35.51
N HIS A 214 7.68 28.45 -34.28
CA HIS A 214 8.74 29.12 -33.53
C HIS A 214 9.82 28.14 -33.09
N LEU A 215 9.39 26.94 -32.69
CA LEU A 215 10.26 25.85 -32.27
C LEU A 215 9.92 24.58 -33.06
N LEU A 216 10.94 23.95 -33.65
CA LEU A 216 10.83 22.60 -34.22
C LEU A 216 11.76 21.62 -33.49
N VAL A 217 11.23 20.46 -33.13
CA VAL A 217 11.99 19.38 -32.47
C VAL A 217 11.88 18.08 -33.26
N ASP A 218 13.03 17.54 -33.64
CA ASP A 218 13.16 16.29 -34.40
C ASP A 218 13.70 15.19 -33.47
N MET A 219 12.84 14.25 -33.08
CA MET A 219 13.12 13.28 -32.03
C MET A 219 13.67 11.98 -32.61
N HIS A 220 14.94 11.75 -32.31
CA HIS A 220 15.73 10.58 -32.68
C HIS A 220 16.09 9.76 -31.44
N SER A 221 16.59 8.54 -31.60
CA SER A 221 17.02 7.68 -30.47
C SER A 221 18.55 7.61 -30.39
N GLY A 222 19.13 8.07 -29.28
CA GLY A 222 20.57 8.34 -29.19
C GLY A 222 21.46 7.10 -29.15
N ALA A 223 22.63 7.16 -29.80
CA ALA A 223 23.56 6.02 -29.90
C ALA A 223 24.18 5.56 -28.56
N PHE A 224 23.90 6.27 -27.46
CA PHE A 224 24.49 6.05 -26.13
C PHE A 224 23.36 5.84 -25.11
N PRO A 225 23.44 4.81 -24.25
CA PRO A 225 22.42 4.58 -23.24
C PRO A 225 22.45 5.68 -22.17
N PHE A 226 21.31 5.93 -21.55
CA PHE A 226 21.09 6.91 -20.46
C PHE A 226 21.36 8.40 -20.78
N VAL A 227 22.03 8.72 -21.89
CA VAL A 227 22.42 10.10 -22.26
C VAL A 227 21.48 10.74 -23.29
N CYS A 228 20.99 11.96 -23.02
CA CYS A 228 20.33 12.80 -24.04
C CYS A 228 21.38 13.62 -24.82
N ARG A 229 21.19 13.81 -26.13
CA ARG A 229 22.04 14.67 -26.98
C ARG A 229 21.23 15.59 -27.87
N PHE A 230 21.85 16.71 -28.25
CA PHE A 230 21.20 17.78 -28.97
C PHE A 230 22.04 18.19 -30.19
N SER A 231 21.40 18.34 -31.35
CA SER A 231 22.00 19.02 -32.51
C SER A 231 21.16 20.23 -32.89
N TYR A 232 21.68 21.45 -32.76
CA TYR A 232 20.88 22.68 -32.86
C TYR A 232 21.09 23.45 -34.16
N ALA A 233 20.02 24.13 -34.60
CA ALA A 233 20.03 25.17 -35.62
C ALA A 233 19.25 26.37 -35.08
N MET A 234 19.98 27.36 -34.56
CA MET A 234 19.48 28.59 -33.92
C MET A 234 20.63 29.57 -33.71
N ASN A 235 20.35 30.84 -33.42
CA ASN A 235 21.42 31.80 -33.12
C ASN A 235 22.01 31.58 -31.70
N GLU A 236 23.17 32.19 -31.42
CA GLU A 236 23.89 31.99 -30.16
C GLU A 236 23.09 32.43 -28.92
N ALA A 237 22.23 33.45 -29.02
CA ALA A 237 21.39 33.87 -27.90
C ALA A 237 20.29 32.84 -27.59
N GLU A 238 19.67 32.28 -28.63
CA GLU A 238 18.66 31.22 -28.51
C GLU A 238 19.28 29.92 -28.00
N ARG A 239 20.48 29.58 -28.49
CA ARG A 239 21.30 28.46 -27.99
C ARG A 239 21.57 28.61 -26.48
N GLN A 240 22.01 29.78 -26.02
CA GLN A 240 22.24 30.02 -24.59
C GLN A 240 20.94 29.91 -23.76
N MET A 241 19.80 30.35 -24.30
CA MET A 241 18.49 30.12 -23.66
C MET A 241 18.16 28.63 -23.57
N LEU A 242 18.46 27.84 -24.61
CA LEU A 242 18.26 26.38 -24.62
C LEU A 242 19.19 25.68 -23.60
N GLU A 243 20.46 26.06 -23.49
CA GLU A 243 21.37 25.51 -22.47
C GLU A 243 20.87 25.77 -21.03
N VAL A 244 20.28 26.93 -20.77
CA VAL A 244 19.65 27.24 -19.48
C VAL A 244 18.43 26.35 -19.22
N GLU A 245 17.57 26.12 -20.21
CA GLU A 245 16.41 25.23 -20.03
C GLU A 245 16.80 23.76 -19.92
N ILE A 246 17.83 23.31 -20.64
CA ILE A 246 18.41 21.96 -20.50
C ILE A 246 18.87 21.75 -19.05
N ARG A 247 19.62 22.70 -18.47
CA ARG A 247 20.10 22.61 -17.08
C ARG A 247 18.98 22.59 -16.05
N LYS A 248 17.83 23.23 -16.33
CA LYS A 248 16.66 23.22 -15.45
C LYS A 248 15.79 21.97 -15.59
N ALA A 249 15.66 21.45 -16.81
CA ALA A 249 14.72 20.37 -17.12
C ALA A 249 15.35 18.97 -17.13
N LEU A 250 16.68 18.84 -17.14
CA LEU A 250 17.37 17.54 -17.26
C LEU A 250 18.37 17.31 -16.12
N HIS A 251 17.94 17.53 -14.88
CA HIS A 251 18.80 17.37 -13.69
C HIS A 251 19.16 15.89 -13.41
N GLU A 252 18.27 14.95 -13.70
CA GLU A 252 18.49 13.50 -13.50
C GLU A 252 18.81 12.72 -14.79
N LEU A 253 18.72 13.36 -15.95
CA LEU A 253 19.03 12.77 -17.25
C LEU A 253 20.43 13.22 -17.69
N PRO A 254 21.45 12.33 -17.72
CA PRO A 254 22.80 12.69 -18.15
C PRO A 254 22.79 13.41 -19.50
N PHE A 255 23.16 14.69 -19.51
CA PHE A 255 23.33 15.45 -20.74
C PHE A 255 24.74 15.23 -21.29
N GLY A 256 24.85 14.75 -22.54
CA GLY A 256 26.13 14.38 -23.13
C GLY A 256 26.88 15.58 -23.72
N HIS A 257 26.32 16.12 -24.79
CA HIS A 257 26.81 17.31 -25.48
C HIS A 257 25.72 17.89 -26.36
N MET A 258 25.90 19.17 -26.70
CA MET A 258 25.13 19.87 -27.71
C MET A 258 26.09 20.38 -28.77
N LEU A 259 25.77 20.11 -30.04
CA LEU A 259 26.60 20.44 -31.21
C LEU A 259 25.74 21.19 -32.25
N PRO A 260 26.32 22.02 -33.12
CA PRO A 260 25.61 22.52 -34.30
C PRO A 260 25.10 21.34 -35.13
N ALA A 261 23.87 21.44 -35.65
CA ALA A 261 23.41 20.59 -36.73
C ALA A 261 24.09 21.02 -38.04
N ALA A 262 24.34 20.05 -38.92
CA ALA A 262 24.85 20.29 -40.27
C ALA A 262 24.20 19.26 -41.21
N GLU A 263 23.67 19.72 -42.35
CA GLU A 263 23.12 18.88 -43.42
C GLU A 263 21.98 17.94 -42.96
N ARG A 264 21.18 18.40 -41.98
CA ARG A 264 20.03 17.68 -41.41
C ARG A 264 18.75 18.51 -41.45
N SER A 265 17.61 17.85 -41.25
CA SER A 265 16.25 18.43 -41.11
C SER A 265 16.24 19.86 -40.52
N VAL A 266 16.73 20.01 -39.29
CA VAL A 266 16.67 21.24 -38.50
C VAL A 266 17.54 22.36 -39.07
N ASP A 267 18.69 22.02 -39.64
CA ASP A 267 19.65 22.96 -40.24
C ASP A 267 19.08 23.53 -41.55
N VAL A 268 18.55 22.68 -42.43
CA VAL A 268 17.93 23.12 -43.69
C VAL A 268 16.73 24.03 -43.45
N LEU A 269 15.85 23.65 -42.52
CA LEU A 269 14.63 24.41 -42.21
C LEU A 269 14.93 25.76 -41.55
N TRP A 270 15.96 25.84 -40.71
CA TRP A 270 16.42 27.08 -40.09
C TRP A 270 17.11 28.00 -41.11
N ASN A 271 18.04 27.48 -41.93
CA ASN A 271 18.72 28.24 -42.98
C ASN A 271 17.74 28.79 -44.05
N LYS A 272 16.64 28.08 -44.34
CA LYS A 272 15.54 28.58 -45.19
C LYS A 272 14.60 29.57 -44.49
N GLY A 273 14.82 29.91 -43.22
CA GLY A 273 14.01 30.85 -42.45
C GLY A 273 12.56 30.37 -42.21
N LEU A 274 12.33 29.05 -42.19
CA LEU A 274 11.00 28.48 -41.96
C LEU A 274 10.66 28.33 -40.47
N VAL A 275 11.69 28.28 -39.62
CA VAL A 275 11.60 28.09 -38.17
C VAL A 275 12.51 29.09 -37.47
N LYS A 276 12.15 29.56 -36.27
CA LYS A 276 13.01 30.51 -35.51
C LYS A 276 14.19 29.78 -34.85
N ALA A 277 13.90 28.68 -34.16
CA ALA A 277 14.91 27.78 -33.61
C ALA A 277 14.47 26.32 -33.82
N ALA A 278 15.43 25.43 -34.04
CA ALA A 278 15.18 24.00 -34.14
C ALA A 278 16.30 23.17 -33.52
N PHE A 279 15.98 21.97 -33.04
CA PHE A 279 16.99 21.01 -32.62
C PHE A 279 16.56 19.55 -32.84
N VAL A 280 17.53 18.73 -33.24
CA VAL A 280 17.44 17.28 -33.10
C VAL A 280 17.63 16.96 -31.64
N LEU A 281 16.74 16.12 -31.10
CA LEU A 281 16.84 15.55 -29.77
C LEU A 281 17.03 14.05 -29.89
N GLU A 282 18.23 13.58 -29.58
CA GLU A 282 18.51 12.17 -29.35
C GLU A 282 18.06 11.81 -27.94
N VAL A 283 16.92 11.10 -27.83
CA VAL A 283 16.34 10.64 -26.56
C VAL A 283 17.20 9.55 -25.93
N SER A 284 17.23 9.49 -24.60
CA SER A 284 18.10 8.55 -23.91
C SER A 284 17.53 7.13 -23.83
N ARG A 285 18.35 6.15 -24.20
CA ARG A 285 17.96 4.74 -24.22
C ARG A 285 18.12 4.10 -22.84
N LEU A 286 17.03 3.61 -22.28
CA LEU A 286 17.02 2.62 -21.20
C LEU A 286 16.25 1.40 -21.73
N PRO A 287 16.82 0.17 -21.74
CA PRO A 287 16.22 -0.93 -22.48
C PRO A 287 14.88 -1.39 -21.88
N ASN A 288 13.83 -1.33 -22.70
CA ASN A 288 12.59 -2.07 -22.54
C ASN A 288 11.72 -1.74 -21.30
N ASP A 289 11.89 -0.55 -20.71
CA ASP A 289 10.99 0.00 -19.70
C ASP A 289 10.19 1.17 -20.28
N LEU A 290 8.90 0.96 -20.58
CA LEU A 290 8.03 2.03 -21.07
C LEU A 290 7.83 3.16 -20.04
N SER A 291 7.95 2.87 -18.73
CA SER A 291 7.83 3.90 -17.69
C SER A 291 9.02 4.87 -17.69
N TRP A 292 10.17 4.46 -18.22
CA TRP A 292 11.30 5.36 -18.47
C TRP A 292 10.98 6.40 -19.55
N TYR A 293 10.36 5.97 -20.65
CA TYR A 293 9.96 6.88 -21.73
C TYR A 293 8.86 7.84 -21.28
N GLU A 294 7.95 7.40 -20.41
CA GLU A 294 6.95 8.27 -19.78
C GLU A 294 7.60 9.32 -18.84
N ARG A 295 8.52 8.91 -17.96
CA ARG A 295 9.30 9.84 -17.12
C ARG A 295 10.03 10.89 -17.98
N GLN A 296 10.77 10.43 -18.99
CA GLN A 296 11.54 11.30 -19.88
C GLN A 296 10.65 12.27 -20.67
N ALA A 297 9.46 11.85 -21.11
CA ALA A 297 8.53 12.73 -21.81
C ALA A 297 8.07 13.92 -20.95
N ALA A 298 7.92 13.75 -19.64
CA ALA A 298 7.54 14.83 -18.71
C ALA A 298 8.65 15.89 -18.55
N GLU A 299 9.92 15.45 -18.46
CA GLU A 299 11.09 16.34 -18.44
C GLU A 299 11.22 17.13 -19.74
N LEU A 300 11.06 16.45 -20.88
CA LEU A 300 11.14 17.06 -22.21
C LEU A 300 10.01 18.04 -22.48
N LEU A 301 8.81 17.82 -21.93
CA LEU A 301 7.71 18.78 -22.03
C LEU A 301 8.04 20.11 -21.31
N ARG A 302 8.70 20.06 -20.14
CA ARG A 302 9.21 21.27 -19.45
C ARG A 302 10.24 22.00 -20.31
N LEU A 303 11.23 21.28 -20.82
CA LEU A 303 12.27 21.82 -21.69
C LEU A 303 11.68 22.56 -22.90
N ILE A 304 10.79 21.89 -23.64
CA ILE A 304 10.21 22.38 -24.89
C ILE A 304 9.31 23.60 -24.64
N THR A 305 8.42 23.56 -23.65
CA THR A 305 7.50 24.67 -23.36
C THR A 305 8.20 25.86 -22.71
N GLY A 306 9.18 25.63 -21.82
CA GLY A 306 10.00 26.67 -21.21
C GLY A 306 10.84 27.43 -22.25
N PHE A 307 11.51 26.70 -23.14
CA PHE A 307 12.29 27.29 -24.22
C PHE A 307 11.41 28.04 -25.22
N ALA A 308 10.32 27.42 -25.69
CA ALA A 308 9.39 28.06 -26.63
C ALA A 308 8.77 29.36 -26.07
N ALA A 309 8.43 29.40 -24.78
CA ALA A 309 7.93 30.61 -24.14
C ALA A 309 8.94 31.78 -24.19
N ARG A 310 10.24 31.51 -24.04
CA ARG A 310 11.30 32.54 -24.14
C ARG A 310 11.56 32.96 -25.58
N LEU A 311 11.51 32.04 -26.54
CA LEU A 311 11.64 32.35 -27.96
C LEU A 311 10.59 33.38 -28.43
N ALA A 312 9.40 33.38 -27.84
CA ALA A 312 8.33 34.34 -28.14
C ALA A 312 8.43 35.69 -27.38
N GLY A 313 9.52 35.94 -26.64
CA GLY A 313 9.74 37.22 -25.93
C GLY A 313 8.87 37.43 -24.69
N GLY A 314 8.12 36.42 -24.26
CA GLY A 314 7.18 36.54 -23.15
C GLY A 314 7.86 36.54 -21.78
N ARG A 315 7.77 37.67 -21.06
CA ARG A 315 7.68 37.61 -19.59
C ARG A 315 6.43 36.78 -19.25
N LEU A 316 6.58 35.78 -18.39
CA LEU A 316 5.46 35.02 -17.82
C LEU A 316 4.62 35.95 -16.94
N ILE A 317 3.58 36.55 -17.52
CA ILE A 317 2.51 37.21 -16.75
C ILE A 317 1.61 36.10 -16.22
N SER A 318 1.87 35.66 -14.99
CA SER A 318 0.89 34.94 -14.17
C SER A 318 0.16 35.96 -13.31
N SER A 319 -1.17 35.93 -13.30
CA SER A 319 -2.00 36.82 -12.46
C SER A 319 -2.11 36.37 -11.01
N SER A 320 -1.38 35.32 -10.61
CA SER A 320 -1.17 34.89 -9.23
C SER A 320 0.25 34.34 -9.06
N ARG A 321 0.81 34.42 -7.85
CA ARG A 321 2.03 33.66 -7.54
C ARG A 321 1.68 32.15 -7.53
N PRO A 322 2.57 31.27 -8.01
CA PRO A 322 2.41 29.84 -7.80
C PRO A 322 2.43 29.52 -6.30
N VAL A 323 1.66 28.53 -5.86
CA VAL A 323 1.60 28.13 -4.45
C VAL A 323 2.62 27.03 -4.16
N ALA A 324 3.38 27.19 -3.08
CA ALA A 324 4.21 26.16 -2.47
C ALA A 324 3.61 25.78 -1.11
N TYR A 325 3.77 24.51 -0.68
CA TYR A 325 3.17 23.99 0.54
C TYR A 325 4.26 23.63 1.56
N ARG A 326 4.19 24.20 2.76
CA ARG A 326 5.09 23.86 3.88
C ARG A 326 4.45 22.83 4.80
N PHE A 327 5.21 21.83 5.19
CA PHE A 327 4.83 20.73 6.08
C PHE A 327 5.77 20.68 7.28
N SER A 328 5.27 20.98 8.47
CA SER A 328 6.05 20.91 9.72
C SER A 328 6.39 19.46 10.08
N LEU A 329 7.66 19.09 10.17
CA LEU A 329 8.04 17.74 10.60
C LEU A 329 7.47 17.40 12.00
N PRO A 330 7.49 18.30 13.00
CA PRO A 330 6.78 18.10 14.27
C PRO A 330 5.26 17.79 14.20
N HIS A 331 4.60 17.97 13.04
CA HIS A 331 3.18 17.65 12.86
C HIS A 331 2.91 16.45 11.92
N PHE A 332 3.88 16.10 11.06
CA PHE A 332 3.70 15.10 9.99
C PHE A 332 4.81 14.04 9.93
N GLY A 333 5.83 14.17 10.79
CA GLY A 333 7.03 13.36 10.84
C GLY A 333 7.10 12.51 12.11
N GLU A 334 7.29 11.20 11.97
CA GLU A 334 7.27 10.24 13.06
C GLU A 334 8.41 9.20 12.94
N ARG A 335 8.97 8.73 14.06
CA ARG A 335 9.90 7.58 14.05
C ARG A 335 9.08 6.30 14.06
N LEU A 336 8.81 5.77 12.86
CA LEU A 336 8.07 4.51 12.74
C LEU A 336 8.88 3.34 13.35
N PRO A 337 8.22 2.34 13.94
CA PRO A 337 8.89 1.18 14.53
C PRO A 337 9.82 0.45 13.55
N ALA A 338 10.89 -0.15 14.09
CA ALA A 338 11.98 -0.75 13.32
C ALA A 338 11.53 -1.74 12.24
N PHE A 339 10.55 -2.59 12.53
CA PHE A 339 10.05 -3.62 11.62
C PHE A 339 9.51 -3.09 10.28
N TYR A 340 9.24 -1.78 10.15
CA TYR A 340 8.84 -1.15 8.89
C TYR A 340 9.97 -1.06 7.86
N TYR A 341 11.22 -1.20 8.31
CA TYR A 341 12.43 -1.01 7.50
C TYR A 341 13.43 -2.15 7.68
N HIS A 342 13.40 -2.82 8.83
CA HIS A 342 14.32 -3.88 9.21
C HIS A 342 13.64 -5.25 9.13
N HIS A 343 14.21 -6.16 8.33
CA HIS A 343 13.82 -7.58 8.36
C HIS A 343 14.40 -8.32 9.58
N ASP A 344 15.39 -7.74 10.24
CA ASP A 344 15.94 -8.18 11.51
C ASP A 344 15.11 -7.58 12.66
N LEU A 345 14.38 -8.44 13.35
CA LEU A 345 13.47 -8.07 14.44
C LEU A 345 14.19 -7.94 15.79
N THR A 346 15.51 -8.12 15.84
CA THR A 346 16.29 -7.72 17.02
C THR A 346 16.46 -6.20 17.10
N VAL A 347 16.27 -5.49 15.99
CA VAL A 347 16.18 -4.03 15.96
C VAL A 347 14.80 -3.61 16.48
N THR A 348 14.75 -2.92 17.61
CA THR A 348 13.49 -2.49 18.25
C THR A 348 13.11 -1.04 17.95
N LYS A 349 14.05 -0.20 17.50
CA LYS A 349 13.82 1.20 17.12
C LYS A 349 14.52 1.53 15.81
N SER A 350 13.83 2.22 14.91
CA SER A 350 14.41 2.60 13.62
C SER A 350 15.22 3.90 13.73
N GLU A 351 16.34 3.94 13.02
CA GLU A 351 17.05 5.15 12.64
C GLU A 351 16.35 5.96 11.52
N ILE A 352 15.10 5.65 11.20
CA ILE A 352 14.36 6.25 10.10
C ILE A 352 13.16 7.04 10.63
N VAL A 353 13.10 8.32 10.24
CA VAL A 353 11.98 9.22 10.48
C VAL A 353 11.16 9.30 9.20
N ASN A 354 9.88 8.95 9.25
CA ASN A 354 8.96 9.07 8.12
C ASN A 354 8.19 10.39 8.20
N LEU A 355 8.24 11.20 7.15
CA LEU A 355 7.24 12.23 6.86
C LEU A 355 6.17 11.63 5.95
N GLU A 356 4.90 11.71 6.34
CA GLU A 356 3.77 11.43 5.45
C GLU A 356 2.72 12.55 5.49
N VAL A 357 2.41 13.10 4.33
CA VAL A 357 1.39 14.12 4.14
C VAL A 357 0.42 13.66 3.05
N ASN A 358 -0.88 13.75 3.31
CA ASN A 358 -1.92 13.30 2.38
C ASN A 358 -3.06 14.32 2.28
N GLY A 359 -3.68 14.43 1.11
CA GLY A 359 -4.71 15.42 0.78
C GLY A 359 -4.16 16.83 0.52
N ILE A 360 -2.92 16.94 0.02
CA ILE A 360 -2.28 18.20 -0.36
C ILE A 360 -3.10 18.82 -1.52
N PRO A 361 -3.63 20.05 -1.40
CA PRO A 361 -4.50 20.68 -2.39
C PRO A 361 -3.73 21.23 -3.61
N ALA A 362 -2.65 20.55 -3.97
CA ALA A 362 -1.82 20.80 -5.13
C ALA A 362 -2.34 19.97 -6.33
N PRO A 363 -2.28 20.49 -7.56
CA PRO A 363 -2.48 19.70 -8.78
C PRO A 363 -1.55 18.49 -8.84
N SER A 364 -1.96 17.42 -9.53
CA SER A 364 -1.03 16.34 -9.88
C SER A 364 0.03 16.88 -10.85
N GLY A 365 1.30 16.70 -10.53
CA GLY A 365 2.40 17.27 -11.31
C GLY A 365 3.75 17.06 -10.67
N LEU A 366 4.76 17.74 -11.20
CA LEU A 366 6.15 17.63 -10.76
C LEU A 366 6.51 18.82 -9.86
N TYR A 367 7.13 18.51 -8.71
CA TYR A 367 7.43 19.44 -7.63
C TYR A 367 8.85 19.24 -7.12
N ASP A 368 9.52 20.32 -6.77
CA ASP A 368 10.81 20.31 -6.12
C ASP A 368 10.63 20.31 -4.59
N ILE A 369 11.36 19.42 -3.91
CA ILE A 369 11.31 19.27 -2.46
C ILE A 369 12.49 20.01 -1.84
N TYR A 370 12.18 20.98 -1.00
CA TYR A 370 13.13 21.74 -0.20
C TYR A 370 13.02 21.33 1.28
N LEU A 371 14.16 21.22 1.95
CA LEU A 371 14.27 20.96 3.38
C LEU A 371 14.61 22.25 4.12
N GLU A 372 13.91 22.52 5.22
CA GLU A 372 14.24 23.61 6.16
C GLU A 372 14.77 23.00 7.45
N GLN A 373 16.04 23.28 7.76
CA GLN A 373 16.66 22.81 8.99
C GLN A 373 15.96 23.41 10.23
N SER A 374 15.79 22.58 11.26
CA SER A 374 15.59 23.04 12.64
C SER A 374 16.89 23.68 13.17
N GLY A 375 16.84 24.29 14.36
CA GLY A 375 18.00 24.93 14.98
C GLY A 375 19.17 23.97 15.29
N GLU A 376 20.19 24.47 16.00
CA GLU A 376 21.51 23.81 16.19
C GLU A 376 21.49 22.36 16.75
N GLU A 377 20.35 21.87 17.22
CA GLU A 377 20.16 20.52 17.79
C GLU A 377 19.64 19.46 16.80
N ALA A 378 19.46 19.77 15.50
CA ALA A 378 18.91 18.83 14.52
C ALA A 378 19.73 17.52 14.33
N ASP A 379 19.05 16.37 14.22
CA ASP A 379 19.70 15.08 13.93
C ASP A 379 20.29 15.08 12.51
N ARG A 380 21.52 14.55 12.34
CA ARG A 380 22.18 14.54 11.03
C ARG A 380 21.55 13.49 10.12
N ILE A 381 20.95 13.95 9.02
CA ILE A 381 20.51 13.09 7.92
C ILE A 381 21.73 12.61 7.13
N GLY A 382 21.89 11.30 7.00
CA GLY A 382 22.84 10.71 6.06
C GLY A 382 22.20 10.44 4.69
N LYS A 383 20.95 9.98 4.68
CA LYS A 383 20.21 9.61 3.47
C LYS A 383 18.72 9.96 3.57
N LEU A 384 18.04 10.12 2.45
CA LEU A 384 16.57 10.15 2.38
C LEU A 384 16.04 9.19 1.30
N ALA A 385 14.80 8.75 1.42
CA ALA A 385 14.10 8.01 0.37
C ALA A 385 12.68 8.55 0.16
N VAL A 386 12.31 8.86 -1.08
CA VAL A 386 10.92 9.25 -1.45
C VAL A 386 10.11 8.10 -2.06
N GLN A 387 10.74 6.94 -2.22
CA GLN A 387 10.12 5.67 -2.55
C GLN A 387 10.75 4.58 -1.67
N PRO A 388 9.97 3.59 -1.17
CA PRO A 388 10.50 2.54 -0.31
C PRO A 388 11.74 1.85 -0.90
N GLY A 389 12.85 1.84 -0.15
CA GLY A 389 14.11 1.22 -0.53
C GLY A 389 15.02 2.02 -1.49
N GLN A 390 14.58 3.17 -2.01
CA GLN A 390 15.40 4.02 -2.89
C GLN A 390 16.05 5.17 -2.12
N TRP A 391 17.20 4.90 -1.52
CA TRP A 391 17.96 5.86 -0.72
C TRP A 391 18.88 6.75 -1.56
N LEU A 392 18.82 8.05 -1.29
CA LEU A 392 19.68 9.10 -1.82
C LEU A 392 20.57 9.64 -0.71
N ASP A 393 21.88 9.70 -0.92
CA ASP A 393 22.83 10.27 0.04
C ASP A 393 22.71 11.80 0.09
N ILE A 394 22.80 12.39 1.29
CA ILE A 394 22.80 13.85 1.49
C ILE A 394 24.16 14.29 2.04
N ASP A 395 24.85 15.20 1.33
CA ASP A 395 26.06 15.85 1.85
C ASP A 395 25.70 16.86 2.97
N PRO A 396 26.15 16.71 4.23
CA PRO A 396 25.82 17.64 5.31
C PRO A 396 26.55 19.02 5.22
N GLY A 397 27.36 19.28 4.20
CA GLY A 397 28.37 20.37 4.20
C GLY A 397 27.97 21.78 3.75
N ALA A 398 26.70 22.07 3.38
CA ALA A 398 26.30 23.40 2.87
C ALA A 398 25.38 24.15 3.87
N GLY A 399 25.81 25.31 4.35
CA GLY A 399 25.13 26.06 5.42
C GLY A 399 24.05 27.04 4.94
N GLY A 400 22.97 27.16 5.72
CA GLY A 400 22.05 28.30 5.75
C GLY A 400 20.97 28.38 4.66
N GLY A 401 19.71 28.10 5.02
CA GLY A 401 18.53 28.39 4.21
C GLY A 401 17.72 27.16 3.77
N HIS A 402 16.70 27.38 2.92
CA HIS A 402 15.97 26.28 2.26
C HIS A 402 16.93 25.51 1.37
N ARG A 403 17.08 24.20 1.59
CA ARG A 403 17.93 23.35 0.76
C ARG A 403 17.08 22.54 -0.21
N LEU A 404 17.26 22.73 -1.51
CA LEU A 404 16.75 21.78 -2.51
C LEU A 404 17.37 20.40 -2.25
N ILE A 405 16.54 19.40 -1.96
CA ILE A 405 16.98 18.02 -1.69
C ILE A 405 16.49 17.03 -2.76
N LEU A 406 15.42 17.35 -3.49
CA LEU A 406 14.91 16.47 -4.53
C LEU A 406 14.17 17.26 -5.62
N PRO A 407 14.75 17.45 -6.81
CA PRO A 407 14.04 18.05 -7.94
C PRO A 407 13.06 17.05 -8.55
N GLY A 408 11.92 17.51 -9.07
CA GLY A 408 11.05 16.68 -9.92
C GLY A 408 10.34 15.51 -9.22
N TYR A 409 9.94 15.62 -7.96
CA TYR A 409 9.03 14.67 -7.32
C TYR A 409 7.64 14.72 -7.96
N HIS A 410 7.16 13.58 -8.49
CA HIS A 410 5.83 13.51 -9.11
C HIS A 410 4.72 13.27 -8.07
N LEU A 411 4.00 14.33 -7.71
CA LEU A 411 2.86 14.30 -6.79
C LEU A 411 1.60 13.71 -7.47
N ALA A 412 1.55 12.38 -7.66
CA ALA A 412 0.43 11.74 -8.37
C ALA A 412 -0.91 11.77 -7.60
N ASN A 413 -0.86 11.53 -6.29
CA ASN A 413 -2.04 11.20 -5.47
C ASN A 413 -2.31 12.23 -4.36
N GLN A 414 -1.89 13.50 -4.53
CA GLN A 414 -1.95 14.52 -3.48
C GLN A 414 -1.27 14.11 -2.15
N ARG A 415 -0.32 13.17 -2.25
CA ARG A 415 0.41 12.57 -1.13
C ARG A 415 1.92 12.74 -1.33
N LEU A 416 2.59 13.17 -0.27
CA LEU A 416 4.04 13.20 -0.15
C LEU A 416 4.47 12.20 0.93
N THR A 417 5.46 11.38 0.64
CA THR A 417 6.11 10.49 1.63
C THR A 417 7.62 10.62 1.49
N ILE A 418 8.31 10.82 2.61
CA ILE A 418 9.79 10.88 2.68
C ILE A 418 10.26 10.12 3.92
N ASP A 419 11.14 9.16 3.75
CA ASP A 419 11.90 8.53 4.83
C ASP A 419 13.26 9.24 4.98
N PHE A 420 13.64 9.63 6.19
CA PHE A 420 14.93 10.24 6.52
C PHE A 420 15.74 9.29 7.38
N CYS A 421 16.89 8.83 6.89
CA CYS A 421 17.84 8.03 7.66
C CYS A 421 18.71 8.95 8.53
N THR A 422 18.45 8.95 9.83
CA THR A 422 19.24 9.64 10.85
C THR A 422 20.41 8.78 11.33
N ASN A 423 21.36 9.38 12.04
CA ASN A 423 22.53 8.69 12.61
C ASN A 423 22.25 7.98 13.95
N ARG A 424 21.03 8.06 14.48
CA ARG A 424 20.58 7.48 15.76
C ARG A 424 19.14 6.97 15.63
N ALA A 425 18.77 5.98 16.43
CA ALA A 425 17.38 5.51 16.57
C ALA A 425 16.55 6.34 17.56
N GLU A 426 17.21 7.16 18.39
CA GLU A 426 16.61 8.12 19.30
C GLU A 426 17.31 9.48 19.15
N GLY A 427 16.51 10.53 18.99
CA GLY A 427 17.00 11.88 18.73
C GLY A 427 15.90 12.80 18.21
N PRO A 428 16.17 14.12 18.15
CA PRO A 428 15.24 15.11 17.61
C PRO A 428 14.91 14.83 16.13
N LEU A 429 13.95 15.57 15.58
CA LEU A 429 13.59 15.43 14.17
C LEU A 429 14.70 16.02 13.26
N PRO A 430 14.94 15.42 12.09
CA PRO A 430 16.04 15.77 11.19
C PRO A 430 15.90 17.13 10.48
N ALA A 431 14.73 17.74 10.55
CA ALA A 431 14.42 19.03 9.95
C ALA A 431 13.24 19.69 10.69
N GLY A 432 13.07 21.01 10.50
CA GLY A 432 11.92 21.75 10.98
C GLY A 432 10.71 21.59 10.06
N SER A 433 10.92 21.70 8.75
CA SER A 433 9.85 21.49 7.77
C SER A 433 10.37 20.98 6.42
N VAL A 434 9.43 20.51 5.60
CA VAL A 434 9.61 20.29 4.16
C VAL A 434 8.71 21.25 3.39
N LEU A 435 9.25 21.87 2.34
CA LEU A 435 8.53 22.76 1.43
C LEU A 435 8.44 22.10 0.06
N LEU A 436 7.23 21.95 -0.46
CA LEU A 436 6.92 21.39 -1.78
C LEU A 436 6.60 22.53 -2.74
N VAL A 437 7.50 22.75 -3.70
CA VAL A 437 7.52 23.89 -4.62
C VAL A 437 7.22 23.41 -6.04
N PRO A 438 6.39 24.08 -6.86
CA PRO A 438 6.16 23.65 -8.25
C PRO A 438 7.48 23.60 -9.05
N ALA A 439 7.75 22.51 -9.77
CA ALA A 439 9.09 22.25 -10.30
C ALA A 439 9.63 23.38 -11.21
N GLY A 440 10.90 23.73 -11.02
CA GLY A 440 11.59 24.82 -11.73
C GLY A 440 11.25 26.23 -11.21
N ARG A 441 10.72 26.34 -9.99
CA ARG A 441 10.52 27.60 -9.25
C ARG A 441 11.37 27.62 -7.98
N GLU A 442 11.82 28.80 -7.57
CA GLU A 442 12.41 28.96 -6.23
C GLU A 442 11.32 29.24 -5.18
N PRO A 443 11.56 28.92 -3.89
CA PRO A 443 10.66 29.25 -2.78
C PRO A 443 10.23 30.73 -2.76
N GLY A 444 11.14 31.65 -3.10
CA GLY A 444 10.88 33.09 -3.12
C GLY A 444 9.97 33.58 -4.26
N ASP A 445 9.78 32.78 -5.31
CA ASP A 445 8.83 33.08 -6.40
C ASP A 445 7.38 32.73 -6.03
N CYS A 446 7.19 31.95 -4.96
CA CYS A 446 5.92 31.33 -4.60
C CYS A 446 5.18 32.09 -3.49
N GLU A 447 3.89 31.79 -3.34
CA GLU A 447 3.13 32.00 -2.12
C GLU A 447 3.27 30.74 -1.26
N ILE A 448 3.82 30.86 -0.05
CA ILE A 448 4.00 29.72 0.85
C ILE A 448 2.74 29.55 1.71
N VAL A 449 2.09 28.40 1.59
CA VAL A 449 0.94 28.00 2.40
C VAL A 449 1.40 26.99 3.45
N GLU A 450 1.23 27.35 4.72
CA GLU A 450 1.38 26.41 5.85
C GLU A 450 0.28 25.36 5.81
N TYR A 451 0.64 24.12 5.50
CA TYR A 451 -0.31 23.03 5.44
C TYR A 451 -0.42 22.32 6.79
N THR A 452 -1.55 22.48 7.45
CA THR A 452 -1.86 21.87 8.75
C THR A 452 -2.97 20.81 8.67
N ALA A 453 -3.64 20.69 7.52
CA ALA A 453 -4.88 19.96 7.37
C ALA A 453 -4.68 18.53 6.82
N TYR A 454 -3.92 17.68 7.54
CA TYR A 454 -3.74 16.26 7.16
C TYR A 454 -5.09 15.59 6.84
N ARG A 455 -5.26 15.11 5.60
CA ARG A 455 -6.47 14.41 5.16
C ARG A 455 -6.11 13.03 4.60
N ARG A 456 -6.25 12.01 5.43
CA ARG A 456 -6.25 10.61 4.99
C ARG A 456 -7.60 10.30 4.33
N ASP A 457 -7.61 9.97 3.04
CA ASP A 457 -8.81 9.46 2.38
C ASP A 457 -9.10 8.04 2.85
N THR A 458 -9.85 7.99 3.94
CA THR A 458 -10.28 6.78 4.64
C THR A 458 -11.61 6.26 4.11
N GLU A 459 -12.19 6.94 3.11
CA GLU A 459 -13.57 6.78 2.62
C GLU A 459 -14.66 6.95 3.69
N LEU A 460 -14.33 7.39 4.90
CA LEU A 460 -15.26 7.58 6.02
C LEU A 460 -16.43 8.51 5.66
N GLN A 461 -16.16 9.56 4.88
CA GLN A 461 -17.16 10.49 4.35
C GLN A 461 -18.25 9.82 3.49
N ARG A 462 -18.02 8.60 3.00
CA ARG A 462 -18.99 7.78 2.27
C ARG A 462 -19.83 6.88 3.18
N ARG A 463 -19.44 6.70 4.45
CA ARG A 463 -20.15 5.84 5.40
C ARG A 463 -21.47 6.49 5.83
N PRO A 464 -22.57 5.72 6.00
CA PRO A 464 -23.88 6.27 6.38
C PRO A 464 -23.89 7.15 7.64
N PHE A 465 -23.01 6.88 8.61
CA PHE A 465 -22.92 7.68 9.84
C PHE A 465 -22.31 9.07 9.64
N TYR A 466 -21.36 9.26 8.74
CA TYR A 466 -20.86 10.60 8.44
C TYR A 466 -21.88 11.40 7.64
N GLN A 467 -22.65 10.73 6.78
CA GLN A 467 -23.76 11.35 6.06
C GLN A 467 -24.93 11.73 6.98
N ASN A 468 -25.07 11.09 8.14
CA ASN A 468 -26.11 11.40 9.12
C ASN A 468 -25.64 11.26 10.58
N TRP A 469 -24.65 12.06 10.96
CA TRP A 469 -24.11 12.10 12.32
C TRP A 469 -25.16 12.46 13.39
N PRO A 470 -26.12 13.38 13.16
CA PRO A 470 -27.19 13.65 14.11
C PRO A 470 -28.03 12.41 14.44
N ARG A 471 -28.37 11.56 13.45
CA ARG A 471 -29.12 10.32 13.67
C ARG A 471 -28.31 9.28 14.47
N LEU A 472 -26.98 9.23 14.28
CA LEU A 472 -26.12 8.37 15.09
C LEU A 472 -26.12 8.84 16.56
N LEU A 473 -25.92 10.14 16.81
CA LEU A 473 -25.99 10.71 18.14
C LEU A 473 -27.37 10.51 18.77
N GLU A 474 -28.45 10.76 18.02
CA GLU A 474 -29.83 10.51 18.43
C GLU A 474 -30.01 9.04 18.82
N ARG A 475 -29.53 8.08 18.02
CA ARG A 475 -29.70 6.65 18.32
C ARG A 475 -28.89 6.19 19.53
N VAL A 476 -27.64 6.65 19.67
CA VAL A 476 -26.82 6.35 20.85
C VAL A 476 -27.40 7.05 22.09
N ALA A 477 -27.96 8.25 21.98
CA ALA A 477 -28.60 8.95 23.10
C ALA A 477 -29.94 8.31 23.49
N ALA A 478 -30.79 7.94 22.52
CA ALA A 478 -32.12 7.34 22.67
C ALA A 478 -32.08 5.84 23.03
N THR A 479 -31.02 5.39 23.71
CA THR A 479 -30.93 4.05 24.31
C THR A 479 -31.88 3.85 25.49
N ASP A 480 -32.61 4.89 25.91
CA ASP A 480 -33.75 4.81 26.81
C ASP A 480 -34.93 4.09 26.10
N ILE A 481 -34.78 2.78 25.91
CA ILE A 481 -35.89 1.88 25.57
C ILE A 481 -36.23 1.11 26.83
N GLU A 482 -37.51 1.16 27.18
CA GLU A 482 -38.10 0.56 28.37
C GLU A 482 -37.57 -0.87 28.62
N VAL A 483 -36.82 -1.01 29.72
CA VAL A 483 -36.47 -2.30 30.36
C VAL A 483 -37.73 -3.10 30.76
N ALA A 484 -38.92 -2.49 30.63
CA ALA A 484 -40.23 -3.04 30.91
C ALA A 484 -40.96 -3.66 29.69
N SER A 485 -40.38 -3.69 28.48
CA SER A 485 -41.02 -4.42 27.37
C SER A 485 -41.05 -5.94 27.66
N PRO A 486 -42.22 -6.60 27.71
CA PRO A 486 -42.31 -8.03 28.04
C PRO A 486 -41.63 -8.96 27.02
N GLU A 487 -41.29 -8.44 25.83
CA GLU A 487 -40.69 -9.18 24.73
C GLU A 487 -39.15 -9.20 24.76
N VAL A 488 -38.54 -8.41 25.66
CA VAL A 488 -37.09 -8.23 25.75
C VAL A 488 -36.60 -8.79 27.09
N ALA A 489 -35.88 -9.91 27.04
CA ALA A 489 -35.24 -10.49 28.22
C ALA A 489 -34.23 -9.49 28.85
N SER A 490 -33.86 -9.67 30.11
CA SER A 490 -32.69 -8.94 30.64
C SER A 490 -31.40 -9.51 30.03
N PHE A 491 -30.33 -8.71 29.91
CA PHE A 491 -29.02 -9.25 29.51
C PHE A 491 -28.51 -10.31 30.51
N GLN A 492 -28.93 -10.20 31.77
CA GLN A 492 -28.71 -11.22 32.79
C GLN A 492 -29.37 -12.55 32.43
N ALA A 493 -30.65 -12.56 32.03
CA ALA A 493 -31.33 -13.77 31.58
C ALA A 493 -30.73 -14.32 30.28
N MET A 494 -30.35 -13.44 29.35
CA MET A 494 -29.63 -13.84 28.13
C MET A 494 -28.30 -14.54 28.43
N TRP A 495 -27.58 -14.12 29.47
CA TRP A 495 -26.38 -14.81 29.96
C TRP A 495 -26.73 -16.16 30.61
N GLU A 496 -27.77 -16.22 31.45
CA GLU A 496 -28.22 -17.46 32.11
C GLU A 496 -28.56 -18.54 31.07
N ASP A 497 -29.31 -18.20 30.01
CA ASP A 497 -29.63 -19.11 28.92
C ASP A 497 -28.38 -19.68 28.22
N MET A 498 -27.31 -18.89 28.04
CA MET A 498 -26.06 -19.39 27.44
C MET A 498 -25.35 -20.38 28.36
N VAL A 499 -25.29 -20.09 29.67
CA VAL A 499 -24.66 -20.96 30.68
C VAL A 499 -25.45 -22.26 30.84
N ASP A 500 -26.77 -22.16 30.95
CA ASP A 500 -27.64 -23.32 31.15
C ASP A 500 -27.65 -24.20 29.88
N TYR A 501 -27.56 -23.63 28.68
CA TYR A 501 -27.36 -24.39 27.44
C TYR A 501 -26.01 -25.14 27.44
N ALA A 502 -24.90 -24.47 27.80
CA ALA A 502 -23.60 -25.13 27.91
C ALA A 502 -23.63 -26.26 28.95
N ALA A 503 -24.33 -26.08 30.06
CA ALA A 503 -24.53 -27.09 31.10
C ALA A 503 -25.36 -28.30 30.63
N GLN A 504 -26.37 -28.07 29.80
CA GLN A 504 -27.19 -29.12 29.17
C GLN A 504 -26.40 -29.90 28.10
N ARG A 505 -25.44 -29.24 27.43
CA ARG A 505 -24.56 -29.86 26.42
C ARG A 505 -23.25 -30.42 27.01
N GLN A 506 -23.05 -30.36 28.32
CA GLN A 506 -21.88 -30.93 28.97
C GLN A 506 -21.96 -32.46 29.02
N VAL A 507 -20.89 -33.15 28.60
CA VAL A 507 -20.78 -34.60 28.66
C VAL A 507 -20.50 -35.03 30.11
N LEU A 508 -21.52 -35.62 30.75
CA LEU A 508 -21.47 -36.06 32.15
C LEU A 508 -21.39 -37.58 32.33
N ASP A 509 -21.32 -38.36 31.25
CA ASP A 509 -21.07 -39.80 31.33
C ASP A 509 -19.55 -40.06 31.52
N PRO A 510 -19.10 -40.63 32.66
CA PRO A 510 -17.67 -40.86 32.90
C PRO A 510 -17.02 -41.89 31.99
N VAL A 511 -17.79 -42.72 31.26
CA VAL A 511 -17.22 -43.65 30.27
C VAL A 511 -17.09 -43.05 28.87
N ASP A 512 -17.67 -41.86 28.63
CA ASP A 512 -17.49 -41.16 27.36
C ASP A 512 -16.06 -40.56 27.30
N PRO A 513 -15.30 -40.78 26.22
CA PRO A 513 -13.95 -40.20 26.07
C PRO A 513 -13.92 -38.67 26.06
N HIS A 514 -15.07 -38.02 25.90
CA HIS A 514 -15.28 -36.59 25.98
C HIS A 514 -15.91 -36.12 27.30
N TYR A 515 -15.93 -36.97 28.35
CA TYR A 515 -16.35 -36.58 29.71
C TYR A 515 -15.72 -35.24 30.15
N GLY A 516 -16.59 -34.29 30.51
CA GLY A 516 -16.28 -32.90 30.87
C GLY A 516 -16.45 -31.88 29.74
N ALA A 517 -16.40 -32.30 28.47
CA ALA A 517 -16.51 -31.43 27.29
C ALA A 517 -17.91 -30.84 27.10
N ILE A 518 -18.01 -29.76 26.31
CA ILE A 518 -19.29 -29.21 25.83
C ILE A 518 -19.50 -29.62 24.36
N TYR A 519 -20.68 -30.16 24.03
CA TYR A 519 -21.05 -30.55 22.67
C TYR A 519 -21.79 -29.44 21.91
N SER A 520 -21.10 -28.79 20.98
CA SER A 520 -21.63 -27.67 20.21
C SER A 520 -22.52 -28.12 19.02
N ASP A 521 -23.26 -27.19 18.41
CA ASP A 521 -24.05 -27.45 17.19
C ASP A 521 -23.20 -27.64 15.93
N GLU A 522 -21.87 -27.50 16.04
CA GLU A 522 -20.90 -27.68 14.95
C GLU A 522 -20.38 -29.13 14.88
N ASP A 523 -20.97 -30.05 15.65
CA ASP A 523 -20.54 -31.46 15.80
C ASP A 523 -19.04 -31.60 16.20
N LYS A 524 -18.67 -30.83 17.24
CA LYS A 524 -17.31 -30.80 17.82
C LYS A 524 -17.37 -30.89 19.35
N TYR A 525 -16.24 -31.29 19.91
CA TYR A 525 -15.87 -31.08 21.31
C TYR A 525 -14.59 -30.25 21.30
N SER A 526 -14.54 -29.14 22.02
CA SER A 526 -13.44 -28.16 21.91
C SER A 526 -12.81 -27.91 23.27
N PHE A 527 -11.48 -28.02 23.35
CA PHE A 527 -10.72 -27.73 24.56
C PHE A 527 -10.84 -26.25 24.97
N ARG A 528 -10.86 -25.35 23.98
CA ARG A 528 -11.09 -23.91 24.17
C ARG A 528 -12.48 -23.65 24.73
N ASP A 529 -13.51 -24.24 24.13
CA ASP A 529 -14.90 -23.98 24.53
C ASP A 529 -15.17 -24.55 25.93
N ALA A 530 -14.53 -25.68 26.30
CA ALA A 530 -14.52 -26.22 27.65
C ALA A 530 -13.80 -25.31 28.67
N ALA A 531 -12.66 -24.70 28.33
CA ALA A 531 -11.99 -23.72 29.19
C ALA A 531 -12.86 -22.46 29.43
N CYS A 532 -13.52 -21.95 28.38
CA CYS A 532 -14.49 -20.86 28.53
C CYS A 532 -15.70 -21.28 29.38
N ALA A 533 -16.21 -22.50 29.22
CA ALA A 533 -17.30 -23.04 30.04
C ALA A 533 -16.91 -23.16 31.52
N ALA A 534 -15.67 -23.51 31.84
CA ALA A 534 -15.19 -23.53 33.22
C ALA A 534 -15.29 -22.16 33.89
N VAL A 535 -14.94 -21.08 33.18
CA VAL A 535 -15.12 -19.69 33.67
C VAL A 535 -16.61 -19.35 33.81
N ALA A 536 -17.43 -19.67 32.81
CA ALA A 536 -18.88 -19.39 32.84
C ALA A 536 -19.60 -20.12 34.01
N PHE A 537 -19.25 -21.38 34.26
CA PHE A 537 -19.75 -22.14 35.41
C PHE A 537 -19.23 -21.58 36.74
N MET A 538 -18.00 -21.06 36.81
CA MET A 538 -17.50 -20.37 38.00
C MET A 538 -18.19 -19.01 38.25
N GLN A 539 -18.55 -18.27 37.20
CA GLN A 539 -19.40 -17.07 37.31
C GLN A 539 -20.80 -17.44 37.86
N ARG A 540 -21.40 -18.54 37.37
CA ARG A 540 -22.68 -19.09 37.87
C ARG A 540 -22.58 -19.57 39.33
N PHE A 541 -21.47 -20.21 39.71
CA PHE A 541 -21.16 -20.54 41.11
C PHE A 541 -21.08 -19.29 41.99
N HIS A 542 -20.48 -18.19 41.53
CA HIS A 542 -20.41 -16.96 42.33
C HIS A 542 -21.80 -16.35 42.59
N LYS A 543 -22.74 -16.49 41.65
CA LYS A 543 -24.13 -16.06 41.78
C LYS A 543 -24.95 -16.96 42.71
N GLU A 544 -24.90 -18.28 42.51
CA GLU A 544 -25.82 -19.24 43.16
C GLU A 544 -25.23 -19.98 44.36
N ARG A 545 -23.89 -19.99 44.50
CA ARG A 545 -23.13 -20.75 45.52
C ARG A 545 -23.37 -22.28 45.50
N SER A 546 -23.96 -22.83 44.43
CA SER A 546 -24.18 -24.27 44.28
C SER A 546 -22.88 -25.02 43.94
N ALA A 547 -22.58 -26.07 44.72
CA ALA A 547 -21.43 -26.95 44.47
C ALA A 547 -21.50 -27.67 43.12
N GLU A 548 -22.68 -27.83 42.51
CA GLU A 548 -22.81 -28.42 41.17
C GLU A 548 -22.04 -27.61 40.13
N TRP A 549 -22.19 -26.27 40.13
CA TRP A 549 -21.49 -25.41 39.17
C TRP A 549 -19.97 -25.45 39.33
N LYS A 550 -19.48 -25.54 40.56
CA LYS A 550 -18.04 -25.72 40.82
C LYS A 550 -17.53 -27.08 40.33
N ASN A 551 -18.32 -28.15 40.48
CA ASN A 551 -17.98 -29.48 39.94
C ASN A 551 -17.98 -29.48 38.40
N ARG A 552 -18.99 -28.86 37.78
CA ARG A 552 -19.07 -28.70 36.31
C ARG A 552 -17.89 -27.91 35.76
N ALA A 553 -17.44 -26.88 36.47
CA ALA A 553 -16.25 -26.10 36.12
C ALA A 553 -14.97 -26.94 36.17
N ARG A 554 -14.77 -27.74 37.22
CA ARG A 554 -13.62 -28.67 37.33
C ARG A 554 -13.61 -29.65 36.16
N LEU A 555 -14.73 -30.33 35.88
CA LEU A 555 -14.82 -31.28 34.75
C LEU A 555 -14.50 -30.63 33.39
N ALA A 556 -14.96 -29.40 33.16
CA ALA A 556 -14.69 -28.67 31.92
C ALA A 556 -13.20 -28.25 31.80
N LEU A 557 -12.58 -27.80 32.90
CA LEU A 557 -11.15 -27.45 32.92
C LEU A 557 -10.25 -28.69 32.75
N ASP A 558 -10.57 -29.79 33.44
CA ASP A 558 -9.85 -31.06 33.30
C ASP A 558 -9.93 -31.58 31.86
N TYR A 559 -11.08 -31.43 31.20
CA TYR A 559 -11.20 -31.77 29.78
C TYR A 559 -10.35 -30.86 28.90
N ALA A 560 -10.30 -29.54 29.15
CA ALA A 560 -9.51 -28.59 28.38
C ALA A 560 -8.01 -28.96 28.37
N TYR A 561 -7.45 -29.41 29.51
CA TYR A 561 -6.06 -29.86 29.59
C TYR A 561 -5.77 -31.17 28.83
N ARG A 562 -6.77 -32.01 28.51
CA ARG A 562 -6.56 -33.26 27.73
C ARG A 562 -6.01 -32.99 26.31
N GLY A 563 -6.15 -31.78 25.79
CA GLY A 563 -5.58 -31.40 24.49
C GLY A 563 -4.08 -31.11 24.52
N GLN A 564 -3.48 -30.98 25.71
CA GLN A 564 -2.08 -30.62 25.89
C GLN A 564 -1.13 -31.75 25.46
N GLN A 565 -0.06 -31.40 24.75
CA GLN A 565 0.93 -32.36 24.27
C GLN A 565 2.12 -32.48 25.23
N PHE A 566 2.40 -33.70 25.67
CA PHE A 566 3.55 -34.04 26.52
C PHE A 566 4.54 -34.87 25.72
N THR A 567 5.43 -34.18 24.99
CA THR A 567 6.38 -34.79 24.04
C THR A 567 7.83 -34.39 24.35
N ALA A 568 8.79 -35.19 23.92
CA ALA A 568 10.21 -34.83 23.97
C ALA A 568 10.61 -33.71 22.98
N ASP A 569 9.74 -33.38 22.02
CA ASP A 569 9.92 -32.26 21.09
C ASP A 569 9.60 -30.92 21.78
N PRO A 570 10.58 -30.00 21.93
CA PRO A 570 10.38 -28.73 22.61
C PRO A 570 9.51 -27.73 21.83
N GLU A 571 9.32 -27.87 20.52
CA GLU A 571 8.39 -27.01 19.77
C GLU A 571 6.91 -27.37 20.06
N VAL A 572 6.66 -28.60 20.50
CA VAL A 572 5.32 -29.16 20.73
C VAL A 572 4.98 -29.25 22.23
N LEU A 573 5.97 -29.48 23.09
CA LEU A 573 5.80 -29.66 24.54
C LEU A 573 4.99 -28.53 25.18
N GLY A 574 3.88 -28.90 25.82
CA GLY A 574 3.00 -27.99 26.57
C GLY A 574 1.99 -27.22 25.74
N GLY A 575 2.09 -27.27 24.41
CA GLY A 575 1.10 -26.70 23.50
C GLY A 575 -0.17 -27.54 23.44
N ILE A 576 -1.28 -26.92 23.07
CA ILE A 576 -2.59 -27.56 22.91
C ILE A 576 -2.94 -27.68 21.42
N GLY A 577 -3.42 -28.86 21.01
CA GLY A 577 -3.77 -29.14 19.62
C GLY A 577 -4.98 -28.35 19.12
N GLU A 578 -4.91 -27.86 17.88
CA GLU A 578 -6.00 -27.13 17.22
C GLU A 578 -7.22 -28.04 16.95
N MET A 579 -8.44 -27.47 17.01
CA MET A 579 -9.66 -28.07 16.49
C MET A 579 -9.90 -27.78 14.99
N GLY A 580 -8.89 -28.12 14.18
CA GLY A 580 -9.02 -28.39 12.74
C GLY A 580 -9.31 -27.19 11.82
N MET A 581 -8.25 -26.63 11.22
CA MET A 581 -8.36 -25.77 10.04
C MET A 581 -9.09 -26.41 8.84
N LEU A 582 -9.52 -25.54 7.92
CA LEU A 582 -10.03 -25.85 6.57
C LEU A 582 -9.07 -26.73 5.75
N GLY A 583 -9.16 -28.05 5.90
CA GLY A 583 -8.63 -28.98 4.92
C GLY A 583 -9.31 -28.79 3.56
N SER A 584 -8.56 -28.96 2.46
CA SER A 584 -8.98 -28.71 1.07
C SER A 584 -10.16 -29.55 0.53
N LYS A 585 -10.85 -30.29 1.41
CA LYS A 585 -12.03 -31.14 1.12
C LYS A 585 -13.16 -30.98 2.13
N GLY A 586 -13.09 -30.03 3.06
CA GLY A 586 -14.21 -29.67 3.96
C GLY A 586 -14.75 -30.81 4.84
N ARG A 587 -13.90 -31.76 5.26
CA ARG A 587 -14.29 -32.86 6.17
C ARG A 587 -13.54 -32.74 7.49
N TYR A 588 -14.31 -32.61 8.56
CA TYR A 588 -13.84 -32.51 9.94
C TYR A 588 -13.59 -33.89 10.56
N ARG A 589 -12.86 -33.90 11.66
CA ARG A 589 -12.61 -35.06 12.50
C ARG A 589 -13.09 -34.76 13.93
N ARG A 590 -13.91 -35.64 14.49
CA ARG A 590 -14.12 -35.70 15.94
C ARG A 590 -12.81 -36.13 16.61
N ILE A 591 -12.60 -35.82 17.90
CA ILE A 591 -11.33 -36.09 18.63
C ILE A 591 -10.99 -37.61 18.77
N TYR A 592 -11.81 -38.51 18.24
CA TYR A 592 -11.43 -39.92 18.04
C TYR A 592 -10.21 -40.12 17.12
N GLU A 593 -9.73 -39.08 16.44
CA GLU A 593 -8.50 -39.11 15.63
C GLU A 593 -7.38 -38.26 16.25
N LYS A 594 -6.11 -38.55 15.91
CA LYS A 594 -4.93 -37.86 16.47
C LYS A 594 -5.05 -36.33 16.26
N PRO A 595 -4.79 -35.49 17.30
CA PRO A 595 -4.90 -34.03 17.18
C PRO A 595 -4.10 -33.43 16.01
N SER A 596 -4.57 -32.27 15.55
CA SER A 596 -3.86 -31.39 14.62
C SER A 596 -2.53 -30.89 15.22
N GLY A 597 -1.78 -30.09 14.45
CA GLY A 597 -0.66 -29.32 14.99
C GLY A 597 -1.09 -28.38 16.14
N ILE A 598 -0.11 -27.90 16.90
CA ILE A 598 -0.38 -26.98 18.02
C ILE A 598 -0.96 -25.66 17.51
N SER A 599 -1.98 -25.16 18.20
CA SER A 599 -2.55 -23.81 18.03
C SER A 599 -2.09 -22.93 19.18
N GLY A 600 -1.27 -21.91 18.90
CA GLY A 600 -0.84 -20.93 19.90
C GLY A 600 -1.99 -20.05 20.39
N VAL A 601 -2.95 -19.78 19.48
CA VAL A 601 -4.21 -19.09 19.78
C VAL A 601 -5.03 -19.87 20.80
N ASP A 602 -5.34 -21.15 20.56
CA ASP A 602 -6.12 -21.95 21.52
C ASP A 602 -5.34 -22.18 22.81
N THR A 603 -4.03 -22.45 22.73
CA THR A 603 -3.16 -22.65 23.89
C THR A 603 -3.22 -21.45 24.85
N GLY A 604 -3.12 -20.22 24.32
CA GLY A 604 -3.18 -19.01 25.16
C GLY A 604 -4.59 -18.66 25.63
N ILE A 605 -5.63 -18.84 24.80
CA ILE A 605 -7.02 -18.63 25.24
C ILE A 605 -7.36 -19.58 26.39
N ILE A 606 -6.99 -20.85 26.29
CA ILE A 606 -7.19 -21.85 27.35
C ILE A 606 -6.42 -21.45 28.60
N ALA A 607 -5.17 -21.00 28.49
CA ALA A 607 -4.39 -20.53 29.64
C ALA A 607 -5.05 -19.35 30.38
N CYS A 608 -5.48 -18.33 29.64
CA CYS A 608 -6.15 -17.17 30.21
C CYS A 608 -7.45 -17.56 30.95
N HIS A 609 -8.27 -18.43 30.35
CA HIS A 609 -9.51 -18.90 30.97
C HIS A 609 -9.27 -19.87 32.13
N ALA A 610 -8.23 -20.71 32.06
CA ALA A 610 -7.83 -21.60 33.14
C ALA A 610 -7.42 -20.81 34.40
N VAL A 611 -6.49 -19.86 34.26
CA VAL A 611 -6.12 -18.95 35.36
C VAL A 611 -7.36 -18.24 35.91
N ARG A 612 -8.22 -17.71 35.02
CA ARG A 612 -9.44 -17.01 35.42
C ARG A 612 -10.42 -17.89 36.21
N ALA A 613 -10.59 -19.15 35.85
CA ALA A 613 -11.47 -20.07 36.58
C ALA A 613 -10.93 -20.37 38.00
N LEU A 614 -9.60 -20.52 38.13
CA LEU A 614 -8.91 -20.74 39.40
C LEU A 614 -9.00 -19.49 40.30
N GLU A 615 -8.77 -18.29 39.75
CA GLU A 615 -8.96 -17.01 40.46
C GLU A 615 -10.40 -16.78 40.95
N LEU A 616 -11.40 -17.25 40.20
CA LEU A 616 -12.81 -17.19 40.62
C LEU A 616 -13.14 -18.16 41.77
N GLY A 617 -12.17 -18.94 42.26
CA GLY A 617 -12.28 -19.82 43.42
C GLY A 617 -12.50 -21.29 43.08
N LEU A 618 -12.17 -21.73 41.86
CA LEU A 618 -12.04 -23.15 41.55
C LEU A 618 -10.86 -23.72 42.37
N THR A 619 -10.99 -24.93 42.90
CA THR A 619 -9.97 -25.50 43.79
C THR A 619 -8.71 -25.79 42.98
N VAL A 620 -7.59 -25.16 43.32
CA VAL A 620 -6.30 -25.38 42.66
C VAL A 620 -5.75 -26.77 43.00
N GLU A 621 -5.30 -27.49 41.99
CA GLU A 621 -4.73 -28.84 42.05
C GLU A 621 -3.33 -28.86 41.39
N ASP A 622 -2.49 -29.83 41.75
CA ASP A 622 -1.12 -29.95 41.20
C ASP A 622 -1.10 -30.06 39.67
N GLN A 623 -2.15 -30.66 39.07
CA GLN A 623 -2.32 -30.72 37.62
C GLN A 623 -2.51 -29.34 36.97
N ASP A 624 -3.17 -28.39 37.64
CA ASP A 624 -3.37 -27.04 37.12
C ASP A 624 -2.01 -26.32 37.04
N ILE A 625 -1.20 -26.45 38.10
CA ILE A 625 0.15 -25.87 38.20
C ILE A 625 1.05 -26.41 37.08
N GLU A 626 1.05 -27.73 36.88
CA GLU A 626 1.93 -28.37 35.88
C GLU A 626 1.46 -28.10 34.45
N ALA A 627 0.15 -28.05 34.19
CA ALA A 627 -0.40 -27.69 32.88
C ALA A 627 -0.05 -26.25 32.50
N LEU A 628 -0.24 -25.29 33.42
CA LEU A 628 0.09 -23.87 33.19
C LEU A 628 1.60 -23.65 33.02
N ARG A 629 2.44 -24.34 33.81
CA ARG A 629 3.90 -24.32 33.61
C ARG A 629 4.30 -24.80 32.22
N HIS A 630 3.72 -25.90 31.75
CA HIS A 630 4.01 -26.42 30.42
C HIS A 630 3.53 -25.48 29.30
N ILE A 631 2.38 -24.80 29.46
CA ILE A 631 1.96 -23.76 28.50
C ILE A 631 2.97 -22.60 28.45
N ALA A 632 3.47 -22.13 29.59
CA ALA A 632 4.48 -21.07 29.61
C ALA A 632 5.81 -21.51 28.98
N VAL A 633 6.24 -22.77 29.17
CA VAL A 633 7.37 -23.36 28.46
C VAL A 633 7.12 -23.43 26.95
N TRP A 634 5.90 -23.76 26.52
CA TRP A 634 5.54 -23.76 25.10
C TRP A 634 5.73 -22.39 24.46
N PHE A 635 5.20 -21.33 25.08
CA PHE A 635 5.40 -19.95 24.60
C PHE A 635 6.87 -19.52 24.65
N GLN A 636 7.64 -19.94 25.66
CA GLN A 636 9.09 -19.70 25.72
C GLN A 636 9.84 -20.33 24.53
N ASN A 637 9.49 -21.56 24.15
CA ASN A 637 10.13 -22.27 23.05
C ASN A 637 9.63 -21.81 21.66
N ASN A 638 8.47 -21.16 21.59
CA ASN A 638 7.80 -20.75 20.34
C ASN A 638 7.75 -19.23 20.13
N GLU A 639 8.60 -18.48 20.83
CA GLU A 639 9.09 -17.19 20.32
C GLU A 639 10.07 -17.46 19.16
N TYR A 640 9.55 -17.56 17.94
CA TYR A 640 10.35 -17.96 16.77
C TYR A 640 11.24 -16.82 16.23
N ARG A 641 10.91 -15.58 16.60
CA ARG A 641 11.73 -14.37 16.48
C ARG A 641 11.42 -13.47 17.66
N LEU A 642 12.33 -12.58 18.03
CA LEU A 642 12.14 -11.63 19.13
C LEU A 642 10.76 -10.95 19.02
N CYS A 643 10.03 -10.91 20.13
CA CYS A 643 8.66 -10.40 20.31
C CYS A 643 7.55 -11.00 19.40
N GLN A 644 7.81 -12.12 18.70
CA GLN A 644 6.82 -12.81 17.86
C GLN A 644 6.54 -14.25 18.33
N LEU A 645 5.30 -14.50 18.74
CA LEU A 645 4.82 -15.79 19.24
C LEU A 645 4.04 -16.54 18.15
N ARG A 646 4.40 -17.81 17.90
CA ARG A 646 3.80 -18.61 16.82
C ARG A 646 2.27 -18.71 16.93
N HIS A 647 1.56 -18.35 15.86
CA HIS A 647 0.10 -18.56 15.73
C HIS A 647 -0.27 -20.06 15.81
N HIS A 648 0.47 -20.89 15.07
CA HIS A 648 0.37 -22.35 15.08
C HIS A 648 1.75 -22.97 14.86
N GLN A 649 1.91 -24.27 15.10
CA GLN A 649 3.17 -24.98 14.87
C GLN A 649 3.67 -24.78 13.44
N GLY A 650 4.90 -24.27 13.28
CA GLY A 650 5.48 -23.95 11.98
C GLY A 650 5.06 -22.61 11.36
N ALA A 651 4.17 -21.83 11.99
CA ALA A 651 3.87 -20.47 11.57
C ALA A 651 5.10 -19.57 11.66
N VAL A 652 5.29 -18.70 10.65
CA VAL A 652 6.39 -17.73 10.54
C VAL A 652 5.91 -16.30 10.24
N THR A 653 4.60 -16.08 10.35
CA THR A 653 3.93 -14.79 10.14
C THR A 653 3.66 -14.11 11.46
N ASP A 654 3.94 -12.81 11.53
CA ASP A 654 3.73 -11.97 12.72
C ASP A 654 2.24 -11.73 12.99
N CYS A 655 1.58 -12.66 13.69
CA CYS A 655 0.17 -12.53 14.01
C CYS A 655 -0.03 -11.73 15.30
N GLN A 656 -0.56 -10.52 15.17
CA GLN A 656 -0.75 -9.60 16.29
C GLN A 656 -1.71 -10.17 17.36
N ASN A 657 -2.74 -10.93 16.94
CA ASN A 657 -3.62 -11.66 17.86
C ASN A 657 -2.83 -12.69 18.69
N SER A 658 -1.97 -13.48 18.04
CA SER A 658 -1.14 -14.51 18.69
C SER A 658 -0.18 -13.90 19.71
N ASN A 659 0.44 -12.78 19.35
CA ASN A 659 1.31 -12.01 20.22
C ASN A 659 0.57 -11.53 21.48
N ALA A 660 -0.60 -10.88 21.31
CA ALA A 660 -1.39 -10.41 22.45
C ALA A 660 -1.92 -11.54 23.34
N ILE A 661 -2.40 -12.64 22.74
CA ILE A 661 -2.86 -13.85 23.44
C ILE A 661 -1.71 -14.47 24.26
N GLY A 662 -0.53 -14.65 23.64
CA GLY A 662 0.61 -15.27 24.31
C GLY A 662 1.24 -14.37 25.36
N ALA A 663 1.26 -13.06 25.15
CA ALA A 663 1.64 -12.09 26.18
C ALA A 663 0.68 -12.14 27.39
N ALA A 664 -0.63 -12.18 27.15
CA ALA A 664 -1.63 -12.33 28.20
C ALA A 664 -1.48 -13.65 28.97
N ALA A 665 -1.33 -14.77 28.26
CA ALA A 665 -1.11 -16.07 28.86
C ALA A 665 0.15 -16.09 29.75
N LEU A 666 1.29 -15.62 29.24
CA LEU A 666 2.53 -15.52 30.03
C LEU A 666 2.40 -14.58 31.23
N THR A 667 1.68 -13.46 31.10
CA THR A 667 1.43 -12.53 32.21
C THR A 667 0.63 -13.20 33.32
N LEU A 668 -0.54 -13.73 32.98
CA LEU A 668 -1.47 -14.34 33.92
C LEU A 668 -0.90 -15.62 34.56
N ILE A 669 -0.25 -16.49 33.77
CA ILE A 669 0.43 -17.68 34.31
C ILE A 669 1.53 -17.27 35.31
N SER A 670 2.36 -16.28 34.96
CA SER A 670 3.46 -15.83 35.82
C SER A 670 2.93 -15.31 37.17
N GLN A 671 1.94 -14.42 37.13
CA GLN A 671 1.35 -13.87 38.36
C GLN A 671 0.64 -14.94 39.19
N PHE A 672 -0.15 -15.81 38.56
CA PHE A 672 -0.85 -16.90 39.24
C PHE A 672 0.13 -17.86 39.92
N LEU A 673 1.14 -18.37 39.19
CA LEU A 673 2.13 -19.29 39.73
C LEU A 673 2.94 -18.64 40.86
N GLN A 674 3.33 -17.37 40.73
CA GLN A 674 4.00 -16.63 41.80
C GLN A 674 3.11 -16.49 43.04
N ALA A 675 1.80 -16.25 42.89
CA ALA A 675 0.84 -16.22 43.99
C ALA A 675 0.65 -17.60 44.66
N GLN A 676 0.85 -18.70 43.95
CA GLN A 676 0.92 -20.07 44.51
C GLN A 676 2.30 -20.42 45.10
N GLY A 677 3.26 -19.49 45.13
CA GLY A 677 4.62 -19.72 45.64
C GLY A 677 5.51 -20.54 44.72
N VAL A 678 5.11 -20.75 43.45
CA VAL A 678 5.88 -21.48 42.44
C VAL A 678 6.91 -20.56 41.79
N PHE A 679 8.11 -21.08 41.54
CA PHE A 679 9.17 -20.33 40.87
C PHE A 679 8.81 -20.01 39.41
N VAL A 680 8.94 -18.74 39.03
CA VAL A 680 8.68 -18.23 37.68
C VAL A 680 10.01 -17.80 37.03
N PRO A 681 10.41 -18.39 35.89
CA PRO A 681 11.57 -17.94 35.13
C PRO A 681 11.41 -16.49 34.63
N GLY A 682 12.37 -15.62 34.93
CA GLY A 682 12.38 -14.23 34.45
C GLY A 682 12.39 -14.09 32.91
N ALA A 683 12.72 -15.16 32.18
CA ALA A 683 12.56 -15.22 30.74
C ALA A 683 11.11 -14.98 30.30
N TRP A 684 10.12 -15.60 30.98
CA TRP A 684 8.69 -15.48 30.66
C TRP A 684 8.22 -14.03 30.74
N TRP A 685 8.62 -13.33 31.82
CA TRP A 685 8.33 -11.92 32.00
C TRP A 685 8.95 -11.06 30.89
N ALA A 686 10.21 -11.34 30.56
CA ALA A 686 10.89 -10.64 29.48
C ALA A 686 10.21 -10.86 28.13
N ILE A 687 9.62 -12.04 27.85
CA ILE A 687 8.87 -12.30 26.60
C ILE A 687 7.57 -11.53 26.60
N ALA A 688 6.77 -11.63 27.67
CA ALA A 688 5.51 -10.91 27.79
C ALA A 688 5.72 -9.40 27.57
N ARG A 689 6.70 -8.81 28.27
CA ARG A 689 7.01 -7.38 28.18
C ARG A 689 7.34 -6.91 26.75
N ARG A 690 8.25 -7.59 26.06
CA ARG A 690 8.62 -7.19 24.68
C ARG A 690 7.51 -7.46 23.67
N THR A 691 6.69 -8.48 23.92
CA THR A 691 5.53 -8.80 23.08
C THR A 691 4.39 -7.77 23.27
N VAL A 692 4.14 -7.30 24.50
CA VAL A 692 3.22 -6.18 24.77
C VAL A 692 3.68 -4.91 24.04
N MET A 693 4.98 -4.56 24.14
CA MET A 693 5.53 -3.40 23.41
C MET A 693 5.35 -3.54 21.90
N HIS A 694 5.70 -4.70 21.32
CA HIS A 694 5.54 -4.98 19.89
C HIS A 694 4.09 -4.92 19.42
N VAL A 695 3.14 -5.39 20.24
CA VAL A 695 1.71 -5.21 19.97
C VAL A 695 1.35 -3.72 20.00
N LEU A 696 1.74 -2.95 21.02
CA LEU A 696 1.42 -1.52 21.09
C LEU A 696 2.00 -0.73 19.89
N ASP A 697 3.24 -0.99 19.51
CA ASP A 697 3.90 -0.42 18.33
C ASP A 697 3.23 -0.86 17.00
N GLY A 698 2.52 -1.99 17.02
CA GLY A 698 1.81 -2.56 15.89
C GLY A 698 0.47 -1.89 15.51
N GLN A 699 0.03 -0.84 16.22
CA GLN A 699 -1.23 -0.16 15.88
C GLN A 699 -1.04 0.84 14.71
N GLU A 700 -1.80 0.66 13.64
CA GLU A 700 -1.92 1.64 12.55
C GLU A 700 -2.59 2.94 13.04
N ALA A 701 -2.24 4.07 12.44
CA ALA A 701 -2.76 5.39 12.83
C ALA A 701 -4.29 5.58 12.68
N ILE A 702 -5.03 4.61 12.12
CA ILE A 702 -6.50 4.55 12.15
C ILE A 702 -7.08 3.87 13.41
N GLY A 703 -6.23 3.37 14.31
CA GLY A 703 -6.66 2.58 15.47
C GLY A 703 -6.78 1.08 15.23
N GLU A 704 -6.29 0.60 14.09
CA GLU A 704 -6.38 -0.80 13.65
C GLU A 704 -5.08 -1.55 13.88
N TRP A 705 -5.16 -2.79 14.36
CA TRP A 705 -4.07 -3.76 14.30
C TRP A 705 -4.27 -4.72 13.12
N PRO A 706 -3.33 -4.82 12.17
CA PRO A 706 -3.44 -5.79 11.07
C PRO A 706 -3.29 -7.23 11.58
N TYR A 707 -4.08 -8.17 11.05
CA TYR A 707 -4.02 -9.60 11.43
C TYR A 707 -2.61 -10.19 11.37
N ILE A 708 -1.94 -9.96 10.23
CA ILE A 708 -0.52 -10.26 10.02
C ILE A 708 0.19 -8.92 9.83
N PHE A 709 1.18 -8.67 10.68
CA PHE A 709 1.89 -7.41 10.69
C PHE A 709 2.59 -7.14 9.34
N GLY A 710 2.48 -5.90 8.86
CA GLY A 710 3.09 -5.45 7.61
C GLY A 710 2.46 -5.97 6.31
N GLN A 711 1.49 -6.89 6.34
CA GLN A 711 0.96 -7.54 5.14
C GLN A 711 0.18 -6.58 4.21
N ILE A 712 -0.48 -5.56 4.77
CA ILE A 712 -1.48 -4.74 4.06
C ILE A 712 -0.93 -3.32 3.76
N GLY A 713 0.29 -3.01 4.20
CA GLY A 713 1.00 -1.74 3.92
C GLY A 713 0.56 -0.55 4.79
N ARG A 714 1.30 0.56 4.73
CA ARG A 714 1.00 1.78 5.53
C ARG A 714 -0.27 2.48 5.04
N GLY A 715 -1.04 3.02 5.98
CA GLY A 715 -2.12 3.97 5.65
C GLY A 715 -3.46 3.33 5.26
N GLN A 716 -3.65 2.06 5.62
CA GLN A 716 -4.80 1.19 5.33
C GLN A 716 -6.18 1.88 5.47
N LYS A 717 -7.16 1.41 4.69
CA LYS A 717 -8.58 1.82 4.79
C LYS A 717 -9.27 0.96 5.86
N TYR A 718 -10.22 1.53 6.59
CA TYR A 718 -11.09 0.78 7.52
C TYR A 718 -11.76 -0.40 6.80
N HIS A 719 -11.36 -1.62 7.14
CA HIS A 719 -11.78 -2.84 6.45
C HIS A 719 -12.46 -3.83 7.41
N TYR A 720 -13.50 -4.52 6.92
CA TYR A 720 -14.33 -5.40 7.76
C TYR A 720 -13.60 -6.68 8.20
N GLN A 721 -12.60 -7.13 7.44
CA GLN A 721 -11.83 -8.33 7.78
C GLN A 721 -11.09 -8.18 9.10
N SER A 722 -10.70 -6.96 9.47
CA SER A 722 -9.88 -6.67 10.66
C SER A 722 -10.67 -6.53 11.97
N ILE A 723 -12.02 -6.50 11.93
CA ILE A 723 -12.90 -6.39 13.13
C ILE A 723 -12.58 -7.48 14.15
N PRO A 724 -12.39 -8.75 13.74
CA PRO A 724 -12.29 -9.87 14.70
C PRO A 724 -10.88 -10.02 15.24
N ASP A 725 -9.90 -9.55 14.48
CA ASP A 725 -8.52 -9.37 14.93
C ASP A 725 -8.46 -8.30 16.01
N GLN A 726 -9.11 -7.14 15.80
CA GLN A 726 -9.23 -6.11 16.84
C GLN A 726 -9.80 -6.69 18.14
N GLY A 727 -10.92 -7.40 18.06
CA GLY A 727 -11.65 -7.91 19.23
C GLY A 727 -10.84 -8.91 20.04
N MET A 728 -10.24 -9.88 19.36
CA MET A 728 -9.48 -10.93 20.02
C MET A 728 -8.15 -10.40 20.56
N LEU A 729 -7.45 -9.55 19.79
CA LEU A 729 -6.22 -8.90 20.23
C LEU A 729 -6.46 -8.03 21.47
N ILE A 730 -7.41 -7.10 21.40
CA ILE A 730 -7.59 -6.12 22.47
C ILE A 730 -8.06 -6.77 23.76
N HIS A 731 -8.94 -7.78 23.69
CA HIS A 731 -9.42 -8.47 24.88
C HIS A 731 -8.24 -9.05 25.67
N HIS A 732 -7.32 -9.74 25.01
CA HIS A 732 -6.14 -10.32 25.65
C HIS A 732 -5.10 -9.25 26.03
N LEU A 733 -4.87 -8.22 25.20
CA LEU A 733 -4.01 -7.10 25.58
C LEU A 733 -4.50 -6.41 26.87
N LEU A 734 -5.82 -6.28 27.07
CA LEU A 734 -6.38 -5.74 28.31
C LEU A 734 -6.23 -6.70 29.50
N LEU A 735 -6.11 -8.02 29.30
CA LEU A 735 -5.76 -8.95 30.39
C LEU A 735 -4.33 -8.74 30.90
N CYS A 736 -3.40 -8.25 30.07
CA CYS A 736 -2.06 -7.86 30.54
C CYS A 736 -2.09 -6.75 31.59
N ARG A 737 -3.19 -5.98 31.73
CA ARG A 737 -3.38 -4.97 32.79
C ARG A 737 -3.47 -5.55 34.21
N ALA A 738 -3.45 -6.87 34.35
CA ALA A 738 -3.23 -7.52 35.65
C ALA A 738 -1.84 -7.18 36.24
N ASP A 739 -0.89 -6.75 35.41
CA ASP A 739 0.39 -6.17 35.83
C ASP A 739 0.41 -4.63 35.77
N GLU A 740 1.10 -4.01 36.73
CA GLU A 740 1.20 -2.55 36.86
C GLU A 740 2.07 -1.89 35.78
N GLU A 741 3.17 -2.53 35.35
CA GLU A 741 3.99 -2.02 34.24
C GLU A 741 3.19 -2.07 32.94
N PHE A 742 2.55 -3.19 32.65
CA PHE A 742 1.78 -3.37 31.41
C PHE A 742 0.52 -2.50 31.40
N ALA A 743 -0.19 -2.37 32.52
CA ALA A 743 -1.30 -1.42 32.64
C ALA A 743 -0.87 0.02 32.33
N ARG A 744 0.29 0.45 32.83
CA ARG A 744 0.85 1.77 32.54
C ARG A 744 1.19 1.92 31.05
N LEU A 745 1.94 0.97 30.47
CA LEU A 745 2.33 0.99 29.06
C LEU A 745 1.13 1.05 28.11
N ILE A 746 0.11 0.21 28.35
CA ILE A 746 -1.11 0.16 27.54
C ILE A 746 -1.86 1.49 27.61
N ASN A 747 -2.02 2.06 28.82
CA ASN A 747 -2.75 3.30 29.03
C ASN A 747 -2.01 4.53 28.46
N GLU A 748 -0.69 4.59 28.59
CA GLU A 748 0.14 5.69 28.09
C GLU A 748 0.33 5.67 26.55
N SER A 749 0.11 4.52 25.89
CA SER A 749 0.31 4.34 24.44
C SER A 749 -0.62 5.17 23.52
N GLY A 750 -1.73 5.69 24.06
CA GLY A 750 -2.79 6.33 23.29
C GLY A 750 -3.54 5.40 22.31
N CYS A 751 -3.34 4.08 22.38
CA CYS A 751 -3.95 3.14 21.44
C CYS A 751 -5.44 2.90 21.68
N LEU A 752 -5.87 2.88 22.95
CA LEU A 752 -7.26 2.56 23.34
C LEU A 752 -8.29 3.54 22.74
N PRO A 753 -8.10 4.89 22.80
CA PRO A 753 -9.04 5.82 22.19
C PRO A 753 -9.15 5.65 20.68
N ARG A 754 -8.02 5.42 19.99
CA ARG A 754 -8.00 5.21 18.53
C ARG A 754 -8.79 3.97 18.14
N LEU A 755 -8.66 2.87 18.88
CA LEU A 755 -9.44 1.65 18.65
C LEU A 755 -10.93 1.83 18.92
N ALA A 756 -11.32 2.56 19.98
CA ALA A 756 -12.72 2.84 20.25
C ALA A 756 -13.36 3.58 19.06
N TYR A 757 -12.70 4.64 18.56
CA TYR A 757 -13.12 5.30 17.32
C TYR A 757 -13.19 4.31 16.15
N TRP A 758 -12.19 3.44 15.97
CA TRP A 758 -12.21 2.44 14.90
C TRP A 758 -13.48 1.57 14.90
N TYR A 759 -13.94 1.08 16.06
CA TYR A 759 -15.20 0.32 16.17
C TYR A 759 -16.43 1.12 15.76
N LEU A 760 -16.51 2.41 16.14
CA LEU A 760 -17.59 3.30 15.72
C LEU A 760 -17.60 3.50 14.19
N LEU A 761 -16.41 3.61 13.61
CA LEU A 761 -16.19 3.87 12.19
C LEU A 761 -16.43 2.64 11.29
N THR A 762 -16.33 1.44 11.85
CA THR A 762 -16.69 0.17 11.21
C THR A 762 -18.13 -0.29 11.45
N SER A 763 -18.94 0.49 12.16
CA SER A 763 -20.35 0.19 12.38
C SER A 763 -21.24 0.76 11.24
N ARG A 764 -22.50 0.31 11.13
CA ARG A 764 -23.53 0.82 10.19
C ARG A 764 -24.95 0.76 10.77
N PHE A 765 -25.91 1.40 10.08
CA PHE A 765 -27.33 1.15 10.29
C PHE A 765 -27.80 -0.07 9.47
N VAL A 766 -28.75 -0.85 10.00
CA VAL A 766 -29.16 -2.17 9.46
C VAL A 766 -30.65 -2.31 9.11
N GLU A 767 -31.37 -1.19 8.97
CA GLU A 767 -32.85 -1.05 9.06
C GLU A 767 -33.35 -0.90 10.52
N GLU A 768 -34.58 -0.40 10.68
CA GLU A 768 -35.21 0.01 11.96
C GLU A 768 -34.42 1.00 12.84
N GLY A 769 -33.29 1.53 12.34
CA GLY A 769 -32.41 2.44 13.06
C GLY A 769 -31.49 1.76 14.07
N ASP A 770 -31.39 0.43 14.10
CA ASP A 770 -30.38 -0.25 14.91
C ASP A 770 -28.96 -0.01 14.35
N ILE A 771 -27.99 0.12 15.26
CA ILE A 771 -26.55 0.24 14.97
C ILE A 771 -25.93 -1.15 15.11
N THR A 772 -25.14 -1.60 14.14
CA THR A 772 -24.35 -2.84 14.26
C THR A 772 -22.93 -2.64 13.75
N LEU A 773 -21.99 -3.40 14.30
CA LEU A 773 -20.63 -3.58 13.77
C LEU A 773 -20.66 -4.42 12.48
N ASP A 774 -20.76 -3.84 11.28
CA ASP A 774 -20.81 -4.60 10.00
C ASP A 774 -20.64 -3.74 8.72
N TYR A 775 -20.31 -4.37 7.57
CA TYR A 775 -20.37 -3.73 6.24
C TYR A 775 -20.65 -4.73 5.08
N GLU A 776 -21.32 -4.23 4.04
CA GLU A 776 -21.67 -4.92 2.78
C GLU A 776 -20.42 -5.17 1.89
N GLU A 777 -20.35 -6.10 0.94
CA GLU A 777 -21.36 -6.95 0.30
C GLU A 777 -21.02 -8.45 0.44
N ALA A 778 -22.03 -9.31 0.26
CA ALA A 778 -21.82 -10.65 -0.30
C ALA A 778 -22.77 -10.81 -1.49
N PRO A 779 -22.24 -11.19 -2.66
CA PRO A 779 -22.46 -12.58 -3.04
C PRO A 779 -21.24 -13.25 -3.73
N GLY A 780 -20.71 -14.32 -3.12
CA GLY A 780 -20.14 -15.44 -3.90
C GLY A 780 -18.77 -16.01 -3.54
N THR A 781 -17.94 -15.39 -2.68
CA THR A 781 -16.48 -15.69 -2.70
C THR A 781 -15.73 -15.90 -1.38
N GLY A 782 -16.28 -15.69 -0.18
CA GLY A 782 -15.44 -15.84 1.02
C GLY A 782 -16.11 -15.77 2.39
N LEU A 783 -15.30 -16.10 3.40
CA LEU A 783 -15.65 -16.19 4.81
C LEU A 783 -15.20 -14.91 5.53
N GLY A 784 -16.10 -13.93 5.65
CA GLY A 784 -15.81 -12.63 6.27
C GLY A 784 -15.99 -12.69 7.79
N PHE A 785 -14.91 -12.55 8.56
CA PHE A 785 -14.98 -12.78 10.00
C PHE A 785 -15.93 -11.81 10.74
N SER A 786 -16.17 -10.59 10.23
CA SER A 786 -17.14 -9.63 10.79
C SER A 786 -18.57 -10.18 10.91
N CYS A 787 -18.87 -11.23 10.16
CA CYS A 787 -20.15 -11.92 10.21
C CYS A 787 -20.36 -12.68 11.53
N PHE A 788 -19.31 -12.94 12.33
CA PHE A 788 -19.45 -13.77 13.53
C PHE A 788 -19.94 -12.98 14.74
N THR A 789 -20.79 -13.63 15.53
CA THR A 789 -21.44 -12.96 16.66
C THR A 789 -20.47 -12.71 17.81
N TRP A 790 -19.47 -13.58 18.00
CA TRP A 790 -18.46 -13.43 19.06
C TRP A 790 -17.62 -12.16 18.94
N CYS A 791 -17.38 -11.67 17.72
CA CYS A 791 -16.64 -10.42 17.50
C CYS A 791 -17.36 -9.21 18.11
N ARG A 792 -18.70 -9.25 18.16
CA ARG A 792 -19.53 -8.19 18.76
C ARG A 792 -19.48 -8.24 20.28
N PHE A 793 -19.49 -9.44 20.88
CA PHE A 793 -19.25 -9.60 22.32
C PHE A 793 -17.85 -9.13 22.72
N MET A 794 -16.81 -9.43 21.94
CA MET A 794 -15.46 -8.94 22.19
C MET A 794 -15.38 -7.42 22.12
N ALA A 795 -15.95 -6.79 21.08
CA ALA A 795 -15.98 -5.34 20.97
C ALA A 795 -16.71 -4.70 22.18
N CYS A 796 -17.84 -5.28 22.62
CA CYS A 796 -18.55 -4.82 23.81
C CYS A 796 -17.70 -4.94 25.08
N ALA A 797 -17.11 -6.11 25.33
CA ALA A 797 -16.29 -6.37 26.51
C ALA A 797 -15.04 -5.48 26.55
N ALA A 798 -14.39 -5.29 25.41
CA ALA A 798 -13.23 -4.43 25.26
C ALA A 798 -13.58 -2.97 25.55
N ILE A 799 -14.59 -2.41 24.87
CA ILE A 799 -14.99 -1.01 25.04
C ILE A 799 -15.45 -0.75 26.48
N ALA A 800 -16.22 -1.67 27.08
CA ALA A 800 -16.64 -1.59 28.48
C ALA A 800 -15.45 -1.57 29.46
N ALA A 801 -14.43 -2.41 29.22
CA ALA A 801 -13.23 -2.49 30.05
C ALA A 801 -12.30 -1.25 29.93
N MET A 802 -12.35 -0.52 28.81
CA MET A 802 -11.55 0.69 28.57
C MET A 802 -12.30 2.02 28.76
N LEU A 803 -13.53 1.99 29.29
CA LEU A 803 -14.34 3.19 29.59
C LEU A 803 -13.66 4.29 30.43
N PRO A 804 -12.71 3.99 31.34
CA PRO A 804 -11.92 5.02 32.01
C PRO A 804 -10.97 5.79 31.08
N GLU A 805 -10.48 5.16 30.01
CA GLU A 805 -9.36 5.67 29.19
C GLU A 805 -9.78 6.31 27.86
N ILE A 806 -10.94 5.98 27.29
CA ILE A 806 -11.30 6.36 25.90
C ILE A 806 -12.05 7.69 25.72
N GLY A 807 -12.12 8.52 26.76
CA GLY A 807 -12.89 9.77 26.76
C GLY A 807 -14.41 9.55 26.68
N ASN A 808 -15.19 10.62 26.68
CA ASN A 808 -16.67 10.65 26.56
C ASN A 808 -17.41 9.37 27.05
N ARG A 809 -17.28 9.06 28.34
CA ARG A 809 -17.68 7.77 28.93
C ARG A 809 -19.16 7.43 28.68
N ASP A 810 -20.06 8.41 28.80
CA ASP A 810 -21.50 8.20 28.58
C ASP A 810 -21.81 7.75 27.13
N PHE A 811 -21.16 8.36 26.14
CA PHE A 811 -21.32 7.95 24.75
C PHE A 811 -20.90 6.49 24.53
N TRP A 812 -19.73 6.08 25.03
CA TRP A 812 -19.23 4.72 24.83
C TRP A 812 -20.02 3.68 25.64
N TRP A 813 -20.46 4.02 26.85
CA TRP A 813 -21.38 3.18 27.63
C TRP A 813 -22.66 2.92 26.83
N ARG A 814 -23.28 3.97 26.28
CA ARG A 814 -24.51 3.85 25.46
C ARG A 814 -24.25 3.13 24.13
N PHE A 815 -23.09 3.31 23.51
CA PHE A 815 -22.69 2.59 22.31
C PHE A 815 -22.61 1.07 22.55
N VAL A 816 -21.95 0.64 23.64
CA VAL A 816 -21.90 -0.77 24.04
C VAL A 816 -23.31 -1.30 24.34
N PHE A 817 -24.11 -0.56 25.10
CA PHE A 817 -25.49 -0.92 25.40
C PHE A 817 -26.35 -1.11 24.14
N SER A 818 -26.19 -0.22 23.14
CA SER A 818 -26.85 -0.34 21.83
C SER A 818 -26.40 -1.59 21.04
N GLN A 819 -25.11 -1.95 21.11
CA GLN A 819 -24.62 -3.21 20.50
C GLN A 819 -25.21 -4.45 21.19
N LEU A 820 -25.30 -4.46 22.53
CA LEU A 820 -25.95 -5.55 23.27
C LEU A 820 -27.44 -5.67 22.91
N GLN A 821 -28.16 -4.55 22.75
CA GLN A 821 -29.56 -4.55 22.29
C GLN A 821 -29.69 -5.15 20.88
N PHE A 822 -28.78 -4.84 19.94
CA PHE A 822 -28.78 -5.43 18.61
C PHE A 822 -28.60 -6.96 18.67
N ILE A 823 -27.60 -7.43 19.43
CA ILE A 823 -27.37 -8.88 19.65
C ILE A 823 -28.64 -9.53 20.19
N GLN A 824 -29.25 -8.94 21.22
CA GLN A 824 -30.42 -9.50 21.88
C GLN A 824 -31.66 -9.56 20.98
N ARG A 825 -31.94 -8.54 20.17
CA ARG A 825 -33.10 -8.53 19.28
C ARG A 825 -32.92 -9.43 18.06
N LYS A 826 -31.77 -9.30 17.39
CA LYS A 826 -31.56 -9.91 16.07
C LYS A 826 -30.91 -11.30 16.17
N LEU A 827 -30.03 -11.53 17.15
CA LEU A 827 -29.18 -12.74 17.22
C LEU A 827 -29.51 -13.71 18.36
N TYR A 828 -30.14 -13.26 19.44
CA TYR A 828 -30.61 -14.13 20.53
C TYR A 828 -31.98 -14.75 20.17
N LYS A 829 -32.04 -16.09 20.26
CA LYS A 829 -33.13 -16.98 19.84
C LYS A 829 -33.24 -18.17 20.81
N PRO A 830 -33.66 -17.91 22.08
CA PRO A 830 -33.77 -18.95 23.11
C PRO A 830 -34.86 -19.97 22.79
N GLY A 831 -34.83 -21.13 23.46
CA GLY A 831 -35.86 -22.17 23.33
C GLY A 831 -35.89 -22.95 22.01
N THR A 832 -34.91 -22.75 21.12
CA THR A 832 -34.88 -23.39 19.78
C THR A 832 -34.25 -24.80 19.75
N GLY A 833 -33.75 -25.30 20.89
CA GLY A 833 -32.97 -26.56 20.98
C GLY A 833 -31.53 -26.46 20.45
N ARG A 834 -31.17 -25.31 19.87
CA ARG A 834 -29.82 -24.91 19.46
C ARG A 834 -29.27 -23.86 20.43
N ALA A 835 -28.02 -23.48 20.26
CA ALA A 835 -27.41 -22.41 21.06
C ALA A 835 -28.30 -21.15 21.04
N PRO A 836 -28.57 -20.53 22.19
CA PRO A 836 -29.53 -19.43 22.30
C PRO A 836 -29.06 -18.15 21.62
N VAL A 837 -27.81 -18.07 21.16
CA VAL A 837 -27.30 -16.99 20.32
C VAL A 837 -26.81 -17.55 18.99
N LEU A 838 -27.25 -16.93 17.89
CA LEU A 838 -26.83 -17.28 16.54
C LEU A 838 -25.31 -17.14 16.38
N PRO A 839 -24.62 -18.11 15.75
CA PRO A 839 -23.16 -18.07 15.59
C PRO A 839 -22.70 -17.00 14.58
N SER A 840 -23.56 -16.59 13.66
CA SER A 840 -23.32 -15.52 12.69
C SER A 840 -24.58 -14.69 12.42
N VAL A 841 -24.39 -13.45 11.98
CA VAL A 841 -25.46 -12.51 11.58
C VAL A 841 -26.02 -12.77 10.18
N VAL A 842 -25.32 -13.56 9.36
CA VAL A 842 -25.75 -14.00 8.03
C VAL A 842 -25.68 -15.54 7.92
N PRO A 843 -26.44 -16.17 7.01
CA PRO A 843 -26.34 -17.61 6.79
C PRO A 843 -24.94 -18.00 6.27
N LEU A 844 -24.17 -18.72 7.09
CA LEU A 844 -22.88 -19.28 6.74
C LEU A 844 -22.88 -20.80 6.99
N THR A 845 -21.99 -21.52 6.30
CA THR A 845 -21.65 -22.89 6.70
C THR A 845 -20.93 -22.82 8.03
N LEU A 846 -21.31 -23.67 8.99
CA LEU A 846 -20.62 -23.73 10.27
C LEU A 846 -19.25 -24.42 10.11
N HIS A 847 -18.25 -23.82 10.73
CA HIS A 847 -16.86 -24.29 10.79
C HIS A 847 -16.47 -24.29 12.27
N SER A 848 -15.65 -25.24 12.72
CA SER A 848 -15.35 -25.63 14.13
C SER A 848 -14.94 -24.54 15.15
N TRP A 849 -14.97 -23.27 14.77
CA TRP A 849 -14.53 -22.12 15.54
C TRP A 849 -15.50 -20.93 15.44
N ILE A 850 -16.57 -21.02 14.65
CA ILE A 850 -17.56 -19.94 14.46
C ILE A 850 -18.51 -19.87 15.66
N GLN A 851 -19.03 -21.00 16.12
CA GLN A 851 -19.76 -21.08 17.38
C GLN A 851 -18.78 -21.07 18.55
N ALA A 852 -18.92 -20.05 19.40
CA ALA A 852 -18.15 -19.82 20.62
C ALA A 852 -19.08 -19.31 21.73
N LEU A 853 -20.15 -20.06 22.02
CA LEU A 853 -21.22 -19.64 22.93
C LEU A 853 -20.70 -19.47 24.36
N GLU A 854 -19.85 -20.38 24.78
CA GLU A 854 -19.21 -20.45 26.08
C GLU A 854 -18.35 -19.20 26.31
N TRP A 855 -17.64 -18.75 25.26
CA TRP A 855 -16.87 -17.51 25.29
C TRP A 855 -17.78 -16.27 25.27
N ASN A 856 -18.86 -16.27 24.49
CA ASN A 856 -19.86 -15.20 24.51
C ASN A 856 -20.48 -15.00 25.90
N ALA A 857 -20.72 -16.08 26.65
CA ALA A 857 -21.21 -16.01 28.02
C ALA A 857 -20.20 -15.32 28.95
N VAL A 858 -18.92 -15.70 28.90
CA VAL A 858 -17.85 -15.04 29.67
C VAL A 858 -17.75 -13.56 29.31
N LEU A 859 -17.68 -13.23 28.02
CA LEU A 859 -17.57 -11.86 27.51
C LEU A 859 -18.78 -11.00 27.88
N LEU A 860 -20.00 -11.55 27.84
CA LEU A 860 -21.21 -10.85 28.27
C LEU A 860 -21.17 -10.53 29.76
N TYR A 861 -20.81 -11.49 30.60
CA TYR A 861 -20.68 -11.27 32.04
C TYR A 861 -19.65 -10.18 32.36
N ASP A 862 -18.47 -10.26 31.75
CA ASP A 862 -17.41 -9.27 31.94
C ASP A 862 -17.78 -7.90 31.35
N THR A 863 -18.56 -7.85 30.26
CA THR A 863 -19.13 -6.59 29.73
C THR A 863 -20.03 -5.94 30.78
N LEU A 864 -21.03 -6.68 31.29
CA LEU A 864 -21.99 -6.17 32.27
C LEU A 864 -21.29 -5.74 33.57
N ALA A 865 -20.35 -6.55 34.07
CA ALA A 865 -19.57 -6.22 35.25
C ALA A 865 -18.74 -4.92 35.06
N ASN A 866 -18.14 -4.71 33.88
CA ASN A 866 -17.40 -3.47 33.60
C ASN A 866 -18.33 -2.25 33.41
N LEU A 867 -19.51 -2.41 32.80
CA LEU A 867 -20.49 -1.32 32.70
C LEU A 867 -20.95 -0.89 34.10
N SER A 868 -21.40 -1.83 34.95
CA SER A 868 -21.85 -1.53 36.32
C SER A 868 -20.72 -1.04 37.24
N LYS A 869 -19.46 -1.44 37.01
CA LYS A 869 -18.31 -0.89 37.74
C LYS A 869 -18.06 0.58 37.40
N ASN A 870 -18.32 0.99 36.16
CA ASN A 870 -18.07 2.34 35.67
C ASN A 870 -19.24 3.31 35.92
N ASP A 871 -20.47 2.80 36.04
CA ASP A 871 -21.67 3.55 36.42
C ASP A 871 -22.63 2.65 37.25
N PRO A 872 -22.47 2.55 38.58
CA PRO A 872 -23.24 1.60 39.40
C PRO A 872 -24.73 1.94 39.58
N GLY A 873 -25.16 3.13 39.15
CA GLY A 873 -26.55 3.59 39.27
C GLY A 873 -27.42 3.29 38.05
N ARG A 874 -26.86 2.67 37.01
CA ARG A 874 -27.43 2.53 35.66
C ARG A 874 -27.26 1.12 35.10
#